data_AF-A0A8H8SNM3-F1
#
_entry.id   AF-A0A8H8SNM3-F1
#
_cell.length_a   1.000
_cell.length_b   1.000
_cell.length_c   1.000
_cell.angle_alpha   90.00
_cell.angle_beta   90.00
_cell.angle_gamma   90.00
#
_symmetry.space_group_name_H-M   'P 1'
#
loop_
_entity.id
_entity.type
_entity.pdbx_description
1 polymer ?
#
loop_
_entity_poly.entity_id
_entity_poly.type
_entity_poly.pdbx_seq_one_letter_code
_entity_poly.pdbx_strand_id
1 'polypeptide(L)'
;MFKRRHKGNSTAWPLILVNYNLHASIRNRLENIICVGVIPGPKECKDINSFLAPLIEELEALEAGVEASKVASEVDDIQGEGANFILHAFLIILFGDIPAVSKLLMLEGHRGKAPCRACLILGTEHRGEAGSVTYYVPLTTPDNLEVLLPEELSMRTHDTYLFYYNQLETIQGVGARAQLATDCGLNGRPLFTRLKSIDLSCCAPYELMHLFFENLVPNMISHWKGIFKDVEDDAAYRVSADDWKIIGEQTAQATRTIPGQFVGTIPNIDIDMGLFKAEAFAFWFMYLAPILLSGRLARAYYEHFLAMREIFIWTLDMGITPEQVYTLETMIHDWVKEYERLYYRYEYDRLPTCPVTIHALLHIPHFIRQLGPLTLFWCFLMERFCGYLLRPALLNRVRPYEYLDNFIRRRAQLQIVARVHDIPALIKPITHRTLVCDEYISQKEIIYPGFQEVVFGQPVCRNYPANDALQRQIARYFGFPEGQDLTIEQHRARVDWRTLVRHGRFRLASMGDRIRVADRIKNDSVARDNSFIRYELLPDRNANFRQREDRPMRLINYGQVIDAIYVEYVRDHARNERVPYLLARVRECSDTHGLDATDPRTPIVTYNRLDAPKVINLKTVHSAVGRIKIGGRHTWAIIDRSRGARTQFNDENGQPDPNLN
;
A
#
# COMPACT_ATOMS: atom_id res chain seq x y z
N MET A 1 -19.51 -4.09 1.83
CA MET A 1 -20.70 -3.53 2.55
C MET A 1 -20.23 -2.61 3.69
N PHE A 2 -20.64 -1.33 3.75
CA PHE A 2 -20.19 -0.39 4.80
C PHE A 2 -21.08 -0.44 6.04
N LYS A 3 -20.52 -0.51 7.27
CA LYS A 3 -21.28 -0.51 8.54
C LYS A 3 -20.85 0.67 9.43
N ARG A 4 -21.81 1.31 10.11
CA ARG A 4 -21.56 2.33 11.13
C ARG A 4 -20.95 1.67 12.39
N ARG A 5 -19.77 2.12 12.83
CA ARG A 5 -19.05 1.54 14.00
C ARG A 5 -19.71 1.78 15.38
N HIS A 6 -20.78 2.56 15.49
CA HIS A 6 -21.55 2.69 16.73
C HIS A 6 -23.06 2.77 16.48
N LYS A 7 -23.78 1.71 16.88
CA LYS A 7 -25.25 1.63 17.08
C LYS A 7 -26.19 1.98 15.91
N GLY A 8 -25.78 1.85 14.64
CA GLY A 8 -26.71 2.05 13.51
C GLY A 8 -26.51 1.07 12.36
N ASN A 9 -27.58 0.39 11.95
CA ASN A 9 -27.62 -0.59 10.86
C ASN A 9 -27.48 0.02 9.45
N SER A 10 -27.09 1.28 9.31
CA SER A 10 -27.09 1.95 8.01
C SER A 10 -25.90 1.50 7.16
N THR A 11 -26.17 0.65 6.17
CA THR A 11 -25.21 0.23 5.14
C THR A 11 -25.57 0.82 3.78
N ALA A 12 -24.57 0.99 2.91
CA ALA A 12 -24.74 1.47 1.54
C ALA A 12 -23.70 0.78 0.64
N TRP A 13 -23.91 0.79 -0.68
CA TRP A 13 -22.98 0.22 -1.67
C TRP A 13 -22.77 1.27 -2.77
N PRO A 14 -21.66 2.03 -2.74
CA PRO A 14 -21.35 2.97 -3.78
C PRO A 14 -20.90 2.24 -5.03
N LEU A 15 -21.32 2.78 -6.17
CA LEU A 15 -20.86 2.44 -7.49
C LEU A 15 -19.93 3.57 -7.93
N ILE A 16 -18.67 3.24 -8.22
CA ILE A 16 -17.66 4.21 -8.61
C ILE A 16 -16.90 3.73 -9.84
N LEU A 17 -16.45 4.68 -10.65
CA LEU A 17 -15.56 4.47 -11.78
C LEU A 17 -14.23 5.21 -11.55
N VAL A 18 -13.17 4.64 -12.09
CA VAL A 18 -11.82 5.21 -12.08
C VAL A 18 -11.36 5.37 -13.51
N ASN A 19 -10.91 6.56 -13.88
CA ASN A 19 -10.37 6.82 -15.22
C ASN A 19 -8.90 6.37 -15.30
N TYR A 20 -8.65 5.29 -16.05
CA TYR A 20 -7.31 4.73 -16.25
C TYR A 20 -6.42 5.56 -17.19
N ASN A 21 -6.97 6.52 -17.94
CA ASN A 21 -6.18 7.45 -18.75
C ASN A 21 -5.42 8.47 -17.88
N LEU A 22 -5.81 8.61 -16.60
CA LEU A 22 -5.08 9.44 -15.65
C LEU A 22 -3.87 8.69 -15.09
N HIS A 23 -2.75 9.41 -14.91
CA HIS A 23 -1.54 8.86 -14.32
C HIS A 23 -1.82 8.22 -12.93
N ALA A 24 -1.15 7.10 -12.63
CA ALA A 24 -1.38 6.30 -11.42
C ALA A 24 -1.27 7.12 -10.11
N SER A 25 -0.41 8.15 -10.08
CA SER A 25 -0.22 9.05 -8.94
C SER A 25 -1.40 9.99 -8.64
N ILE A 26 -2.35 10.12 -9.58
CA ILE A 26 -3.49 11.04 -9.46
C ILE A 26 -4.85 10.35 -9.60
N ARG A 27 -4.96 9.25 -10.35
CA ARG A 27 -6.27 8.64 -10.71
C ARG A 27 -7.11 8.18 -9.51
N ASN A 28 -6.47 7.73 -8.43
CA ASN A 28 -7.13 7.24 -7.22
C ASN A 28 -7.39 8.33 -6.17
N ARG A 29 -7.14 9.62 -6.49
CA ARG A 29 -7.46 10.73 -5.59
C ARG A 29 -8.98 10.96 -5.59
N LEU A 30 -9.55 11.35 -4.45
CA LEU A 30 -11.01 11.49 -4.28
C LEU A 30 -11.64 12.44 -5.32
N GLU A 31 -10.90 13.44 -5.79
CA GLU A 31 -11.35 14.35 -6.86
C GLU A 31 -11.50 13.71 -8.24
N ASN A 32 -10.83 12.58 -8.49
CA ASN A 32 -10.77 11.91 -9.79
C ASN A 32 -11.60 10.62 -9.81
N ILE A 33 -12.20 10.25 -8.67
CA ILE A 33 -13.15 9.14 -8.56
C ILE A 33 -14.53 9.64 -9.01
N ILE A 34 -15.14 8.92 -9.95
CA ILE A 34 -16.47 9.23 -10.47
C ILE A 34 -17.48 8.39 -9.68
N CYS A 35 -18.37 9.03 -8.93
CA CYS A 35 -19.46 8.36 -8.23
C CYS A 35 -20.68 8.29 -9.15
N VAL A 36 -21.06 7.09 -9.59
CA VAL A 36 -22.21 6.90 -10.51
C VAL A 36 -23.49 6.57 -9.77
N GLY A 37 -23.40 6.07 -8.53
CA GLY A 37 -24.60 5.83 -7.72
C GLY A 37 -24.29 5.25 -6.35
N VAL A 38 -25.33 5.15 -5.50
CA VAL A 38 -25.26 4.46 -4.22
C VAL A 38 -26.50 3.61 -4.02
N ILE A 39 -26.30 2.31 -3.83
CA ILE A 39 -27.38 1.37 -3.51
C ILE A 39 -27.61 1.40 -1.99
N PRO A 40 -28.82 1.75 -1.53
CA PRO A 40 -29.11 1.82 -0.09
C PRO A 40 -29.19 0.43 0.53
N GLY A 41 -28.71 0.29 1.77
CA GLY A 41 -28.95 -0.86 2.64
C GLY A 41 -30.27 -0.76 3.42
N PRO A 42 -30.40 -1.39 4.60
CA PRO A 42 -29.39 -2.14 5.35
C PRO A 42 -29.21 -3.59 4.85
N LYS A 43 -30.23 -4.09 4.13
CA LYS A 43 -30.24 -5.43 3.57
C LYS A 43 -29.39 -5.47 2.32
N GLU A 44 -28.94 -6.67 2.05
CA GLU A 44 -28.24 -6.99 0.83
C GLU A 44 -29.13 -6.76 -0.40
N CYS A 45 -28.57 -6.15 -1.45
CA CYS A 45 -29.29 -6.00 -2.72
C CYS A 45 -29.56 -7.38 -3.31
N LYS A 46 -30.84 -7.67 -3.57
CA LYS A 46 -31.30 -8.95 -4.16
C LYS A 46 -30.98 -9.05 -5.64
N ASP A 47 -31.21 -7.97 -6.38
CA ASP A 47 -30.97 -7.90 -7.81
C ASP A 47 -30.08 -6.70 -8.12
N ILE A 48 -28.77 -6.94 -8.16
CA ILE A 48 -27.79 -5.90 -8.47
C ILE A 48 -27.93 -5.38 -9.91
N ASN A 49 -28.41 -6.20 -10.84
CA ASN A 49 -28.57 -5.82 -12.24
C ASN A 49 -29.59 -4.68 -12.39
N SER A 50 -30.65 -4.66 -11.58
CA SER A 50 -31.63 -3.57 -11.58
C SER A 50 -31.02 -2.18 -11.30
N PHE A 51 -29.93 -2.12 -10.54
CA PHE A 51 -29.21 -0.88 -10.24
C PHE A 51 -28.11 -0.58 -11.27
N LEU A 52 -27.56 -1.61 -11.92
CA LEU A 52 -26.49 -1.47 -12.92
C LEU A 52 -27.04 -1.16 -14.31
N ALA A 53 -28.30 -1.47 -14.62
CA ALA A 53 -28.87 -1.29 -15.95
C ALA A 53 -28.66 0.12 -16.55
N PRO A 54 -28.92 1.24 -15.84
CA PRO A 54 -28.69 2.57 -16.39
C PRO A 54 -27.21 2.83 -16.72
N LEU A 55 -26.31 2.37 -15.85
CA LEU A 55 -24.87 2.50 -16.07
C LEU A 55 -24.42 1.70 -17.31
N ILE A 56 -24.95 0.49 -17.50
CA ILE A 56 -24.59 -0.35 -18.65
C ILE A 56 -25.10 0.25 -19.96
N GLU A 57 -26.30 0.84 -19.99
CA GLU A 57 -26.83 1.54 -21.15
C GLU A 57 -25.97 2.75 -21.54
N GLU A 58 -25.54 3.56 -20.56
CA GLU A 58 -24.61 4.66 -20.80
C GLU A 58 -23.23 4.16 -21.29
N LEU A 59 -22.73 3.05 -20.75
CA LEU A 59 -21.47 2.45 -21.19
C LEU A 59 -21.55 1.89 -22.61
N GLU A 60 -22.67 1.29 -23.02
CA GLU A 60 -22.87 0.85 -24.42
C GLU A 60 -22.89 2.04 -25.40
N ALA A 61 -23.52 3.15 -25.00
CA ALA A 61 -23.50 4.38 -25.80
C ALA A 61 -22.07 4.95 -25.90
N LEU A 62 -21.30 4.91 -24.80
CA LEU A 62 -19.89 5.29 -24.79
C LEU A 62 -19.01 4.35 -25.61
N GLU A 63 -19.27 3.04 -25.66
CA GLU A 63 -18.54 2.11 -26.54
C GLU A 63 -18.84 2.43 -28.01
N ALA A 64 -20.10 2.73 -28.34
CA ALA A 64 -20.53 3.12 -29.69
C ALA A 64 -19.98 4.48 -30.14
N GLY A 65 -19.73 5.38 -29.19
CA GLY A 65 -19.21 6.72 -29.40
C GLY A 65 -20.30 7.79 -29.23
N VAL A 66 -19.99 8.82 -28.44
CA VAL A 66 -20.87 9.98 -28.19
C VAL A 66 -20.16 11.28 -28.55
N GLU A 67 -20.89 12.22 -29.12
CA GLU A 67 -20.33 13.53 -29.47
C GLU A 67 -20.01 14.33 -28.19
N ALA A 68 -18.76 14.79 -28.09
CA ALA A 68 -18.27 15.65 -27.03
C ALA A 68 -17.79 16.98 -27.64
N SER A 69 -18.17 18.10 -27.03
CA SER A 69 -17.88 19.44 -27.56
C SER A 69 -17.11 20.30 -26.55
N LYS A 70 -16.34 21.27 -27.06
CA LYS A 70 -15.72 22.36 -26.28
C LYS A 70 -14.74 21.92 -25.19
N VAL A 71 -13.95 20.87 -25.42
CA VAL A 71 -12.85 20.51 -24.50
C VAL A 71 -11.62 21.34 -24.85
N ALA A 72 -11.07 22.05 -23.86
CA ALA A 72 -9.86 22.86 -24.02
C ALA A 72 -8.67 21.97 -24.41
N SER A 73 -8.00 22.31 -25.52
CA SER A 73 -6.75 21.68 -25.94
C SER A 73 -5.58 22.33 -25.19
N GLU A 74 -4.69 21.55 -24.58
CA GLU A 74 -3.43 22.08 -24.00
C GLU A 74 -2.48 22.65 -25.08
N VAL A 75 -2.76 22.37 -26.36
CA VAL A 75 -1.90 22.72 -27.49
C VAL A 75 -2.37 24.00 -28.21
N ASP A 76 -3.63 24.39 -28.03
CA ASP A 76 -4.24 25.54 -28.72
C ASP A 76 -4.74 26.61 -27.74
N ASP A 77 -3.83 27.10 -26.90
CA ASP A 77 -4.07 28.19 -25.94
C ASP A 77 -4.20 29.58 -26.61
N ILE A 78 -4.42 29.62 -27.94
CA ILE A 78 -4.41 30.87 -28.71
C ILE A 78 -5.82 31.41 -28.98
N GLN A 79 -6.90 30.62 -28.93
CA GLN A 79 -8.26 31.14 -29.22
C GLN A 79 -9.44 30.60 -28.38
N GLY A 80 -9.23 29.68 -27.43
CA GLY A 80 -10.32 29.27 -26.52
C GLY A 80 -11.50 28.52 -27.17
N GLU A 81 -11.41 28.17 -28.45
CA GLU A 81 -12.39 27.33 -29.14
C GLU A 81 -12.02 25.86 -28.91
N GLY A 82 -12.58 25.24 -27.88
CA GLY A 82 -12.40 23.80 -27.65
C GLY A 82 -12.89 22.95 -28.82
N ALA A 83 -12.26 21.81 -29.08
CA ALA A 83 -12.60 20.96 -30.22
C ALA A 83 -13.81 20.06 -29.95
N ASN A 84 -14.56 19.74 -31.01
CA ASN A 84 -15.55 18.67 -31.00
C ASN A 84 -14.87 17.34 -31.39
N PHE A 85 -15.19 16.26 -30.70
CA PHE A 85 -14.70 14.92 -31.00
C PHE A 85 -15.71 13.85 -30.60
N ILE A 86 -15.57 12.65 -31.16
CA ILE A 86 -16.35 11.49 -30.71
C ILE A 86 -15.61 10.83 -29.55
N LEU A 87 -16.23 10.86 -28.38
CA LEU A 87 -15.73 10.22 -27.17
C LEU A 87 -16.14 8.75 -27.16
N HIS A 88 -15.15 7.88 -27.08
CA HIS A 88 -15.34 6.47 -26.72
C HIS A 88 -14.83 6.22 -25.30
N ALA A 89 -15.56 5.42 -24.53
CA ALA A 89 -15.08 4.91 -23.23
C ALA A 89 -15.40 3.43 -23.07
N PHE A 90 -14.46 2.70 -22.47
CA PHE A 90 -14.51 1.25 -22.34
C PHE A 90 -14.32 0.85 -20.87
N LEU A 91 -15.18 -0.02 -20.36
CA LEU A 91 -15.04 -0.58 -19.04
C LEU A 91 -14.12 -1.80 -19.12
N ILE A 92 -12.94 -1.72 -18.50
CA ILE A 92 -11.92 -2.75 -18.67
C ILE A 92 -11.77 -3.69 -17.46
N ILE A 93 -12.07 -3.21 -16.25
CA ILE A 93 -11.85 -3.97 -15.00
C ILE A 93 -12.96 -3.64 -13.98
N LEU A 94 -13.41 -4.66 -13.27
CA LEU A 94 -14.29 -4.66 -12.11
C LEU A 94 -13.48 -5.03 -10.87
N PHE A 95 -13.67 -4.31 -9.77
CA PHE A 95 -12.99 -4.61 -8.51
C PHE A 95 -13.93 -4.43 -7.31
N GLY A 96 -13.72 -5.26 -6.29
CA GLY A 96 -14.52 -5.31 -5.08
C GLY A 96 -14.09 -6.47 -4.18
N ASP A 97 -14.70 -6.57 -3.00
CA ASP A 97 -14.55 -7.75 -2.15
C ASP A 97 -15.10 -9.01 -2.87
N ILE A 98 -14.67 -10.20 -2.42
CA ILE A 98 -15.09 -11.47 -3.04
C ILE A 98 -16.63 -11.56 -3.15
N PRO A 99 -17.43 -11.26 -2.10
CA PRO A 99 -18.88 -11.28 -2.20
C PRO A 99 -19.47 -10.29 -3.23
N ALA A 100 -18.95 -9.07 -3.33
CA ALA A 100 -19.41 -8.09 -4.31
C ALA A 100 -19.13 -8.57 -5.73
N VAL A 101 -17.93 -9.09 -5.99
CA VAL A 101 -17.59 -9.63 -7.32
C VAL A 101 -18.45 -10.86 -7.64
N SER A 102 -18.67 -11.76 -6.67
CA SER A 102 -19.57 -12.90 -6.88
C SER A 102 -20.96 -12.44 -7.34
N LYS A 103 -21.46 -11.29 -6.91
CA LYS A 103 -22.73 -10.77 -7.44
C LYS A 103 -22.60 -10.11 -8.80
N LEU A 104 -21.55 -9.30 -9.01
CA LEU A 104 -21.31 -8.63 -10.27
C LEU A 104 -21.18 -9.63 -11.42
N LEU A 105 -20.61 -10.80 -11.15
CA LEU A 105 -20.44 -11.89 -12.09
C LEU A 105 -21.43 -13.05 -11.90
N MET A 106 -22.43 -12.89 -11.03
CA MET A 106 -23.46 -13.91 -10.78
C MET A 106 -22.92 -15.31 -10.47
N LEU A 107 -21.91 -15.40 -9.61
CA LEU A 107 -21.33 -16.64 -9.09
C LEU A 107 -22.16 -17.17 -7.89
N GLU A 108 -22.11 -18.48 -7.62
CA GLU A 108 -22.69 -19.09 -6.39
C GLU A 108 -22.01 -18.58 -5.10
N GLY A 109 -20.73 -18.21 -5.20
CA GLY A 109 -19.96 -17.62 -4.11
C GLY A 109 -18.96 -18.59 -3.47
N HIS A 110 -18.26 -18.08 -2.46
CA HIS A 110 -17.04 -18.70 -1.90
C HIS A 110 -17.25 -20.02 -1.14
N ARG A 111 -18.49 -20.45 -0.91
CA ARG A 111 -18.82 -21.72 -0.22
C ARG A 111 -19.44 -22.77 -1.14
N GLY A 112 -19.64 -22.43 -2.43
CA GLY A 112 -20.22 -23.33 -3.42
C GLY A 112 -19.26 -24.43 -3.85
N LYS A 113 -19.77 -25.43 -4.58
CA LYS A 113 -18.99 -26.58 -5.06
C LYS A 113 -17.90 -26.17 -6.07
N ALA A 114 -18.15 -25.16 -6.91
CA ALA A 114 -17.14 -24.59 -7.81
C ALA A 114 -16.90 -23.09 -7.48
N PRO A 115 -16.19 -22.78 -6.38
CA PRO A 115 -16.17 -21.44 -5.79
C PRO A 115 -15.17 -20.48 -6.46
N CYS A 116 -14.26 -21.00 -7.29
CA CYS A 116 -13.23 -20.19 -7.94
C CYS A 116 -13.79 -19.49 -9.20
N ARG A 117 -13.51 -18.17 -9.31
CA ARG A 117 -13.88 -17.38 -10.48
C ARG A 117 -12.86 -17.45 -11.62
N ALA A 118 -11.66 -17.96 -11.36
CA ALA A 118 -10.59 -18.03 -12.35
C ALA A 118 -10.47 -19.40 -13.01
N CYS A 119 -10.78 -20.48 -12.29
CA CYS A 119 -10.70 -21.85 -12.79
C CYS A 119 -11.94 -22.68 -12.43
N LEU A 120 -11.99 -23.91 -12.93
CA LEU A 120 -13.08 -24.88 -12.79
C LEU A 120 -12.84 -25.89 -11.65
N ILE A 121 -11.94 -25.59 -10.71
CA ILE A 121 -11.68 -26.48 -9.57
C ILE A 121 -12.97 -26.72 -8.76
N LEU A 122 -13.16 -27.98 -8.37
CA LEU A 122 -14.24 -28.39 -7.48
C LEU A 122 -13.72 -28.47 -6.06
N GLY A 123 -14.50 -27.95 -5.11
CA GLY A 123 -14.18 -28.05 -3.69
C GLY A 123 -14.53 -29.41 -3.11
N THR A 124 -13.81 -29.79 -2.05
CA THR A 124 -14.06 -30.95 -1.21
C THR A 124 -15.14 -30.61 -0.17
N GLU A 125 -16.13 -31.51 -0.05
CA GLU A 125 -17.23 -31.35 0.90
C GLU A 125 -16.77 -31.51 2.36
N HIS A 126 -17.05 -30.50 3.18
CA HIS A 126 -16.89 -30.56 4.63
C HIS A 126 -18.22 -30.32 5.33
N ARG A 127 -18.54 -31.19 6.30
CA ARG A 127 -19.77 -31.12 7.10
C ARG A 127 -19.46 -30.54 8.47
N GLY A 128 -19.90 -29.30 8.71
CA GLY A 128 -19.74 -28.65 10.01
C GLY A 128 -20.68 -29.22 11.08
N GLU A 129 -20.46 -28.84 12.33
CA GLU A 129 -21.19 -29.35 13.52
C GLU A 129 -22.72 -29.20 13.44
N ALA A 130 -23.21 -28.17 12.74
CA ALA A 130 -24.65 -27.91 12.56
C ALA A 130 -25.26 -28.57 11.31
N GLY A 131 -24.54 -29.50 10.66
CA GLY A 131 -24.96 -30.12 9.40
C GLY A 131 -24.86 -29.20 8.18
N SER A 132 -24.27 -28.01 8.31
CA SER A 132 -24.01 -27.12 7.20
C SER A 132 -22.91 -27.67 6.30
N VAL A 133 -23.19 -27.77 5.00
CA VAL A 133 -22.21 -28.17 4.00
C VAL A 133 -21.43 -26.96 3.52
N THR A 134 -20.09 -27.03 3.60
CA THR A 134 -19.18 -26.03 3.04
C THR A 134 -18.14 -26.74 2.19
N TYR A 135 -17.80 -26.16 1.04
CA TYR A 135 -16.78 -26.71 0.17
C TYR A 135 -15.46 -25.94 0.34
N TYR A 136 -14.37 -26.68 0.57
CA TYR A 136 -13.00 -26.15 0.68
C TYR A 136 -12.18 -26.59 -0.53
N VAL A 137 -11.11 -25.86 -0.86
CA VAL A 137 -10.45 -25.97 -2.16
C VAL A 137 -8.97 -26.33 -2.00
N PRO A 138 -8.65 -27.51 -1.44
CA PRO A 138 -7.26 -27.97 -1.40
C PRO A 138 -6.81 -28.43 -2.78
N LEU A 139 -5.51 -28.36 -3.06
CA LEU A 139 -4.87 -29.03 -4.19
C LEU A 139 -4.79 -30.54 -3.96
N THR A 140 -4.63 -30.94 -2.71
CA THR A 140 -4.59 -32.36 -2.31
C THR A 140 -5.82 -32.71 -1.48
N THR A 141 -6.61 -33.69 -1.90
CA THR A 141 -7.79 -34.11 -1.11
C THR A 141 -7.35 -34.82 0.19
N PRO A 142 -8.23 -34.94 1.19
CA PRO A 142 -7.91 -35.61 2.45
C PRO A 142 -7.32 -37.00 2.24
N ASP A 143 -6.41 -37.40 3.13
CA ASP A 143 -5.67 -38.67 3.07
C ASP A 143 -4.83 -38.85 1.79
N ASN A 144 -4.57 -37.75 1.05
CA ASN A 144 -3.85 -37.74 -0.22
C ASN A 144 -4.49 -38.62 -1.30
N LEU A 145 -5.82 -38.73 -1.31
CA LEU A 145 -6.54 -39.57 -2.28
C LEU A 145 -6.38 -39.08 -3.72
N GLU A 146 -6.38 -37.76 -3.92
CA GLU A 146 -6.19 -37.08 -5.20
C GLU A 146 -5.25 -35.90 -5.00
N VAL A 147 -4.28 -35.75 -5.91
CA VAL A 147 -3.31 -34.66 -5.91
C VAL A 147 -3.44 -33.91 -7.24
N LEU A 148 -3.79 -32.63 -7.17
CA LEU A 148 -3.87 -31.75 -8.33
C LEU A 148 -2.68 -30.79 -8.32
N LEU A 149 -1.94 -30.75 -9.42
CA LEU A 149 -0.86 -29.76 -9.56
C LEU A 149 -1.44 -28.39 -9.97
N PRO A 150 -0.88 -27.27 -9.48
CA PRO A 150 -1.31 -25.94 -9.92
C PRO A 150 -1.35 -25.75 -11.43
N GLU A 151 -0.42 -26.38 -12.15
CA GLU A 151 -0.29 -26.32 -13.60
C GLU A 151 -1.40 -27.08 -14.35
N GLU A 152 -2.11 -27.97 -13.66
CA GLU A 152 -3.22 -28.79 -14.19
C GLU A 152 -4.59 -28.10 -14.02
N LEU A 153 -4.62 -26.92 -13.39
CA LEU A 153 -5.86 -26.18 -13.16
C LEU A 153 -6.51 -25.77 -14.48
N SER A 154 -7.73 -26.25 -14.71
CA SER A 154 -8.53 -25.89 -15.87
C SER A 154 -9.09 -24.48 -15.72
N MET A 155 -8.49 -23.52 -16.41
CA MET A 155 -8.88 -22.10 -16.36
C MET A 155 -10.23 -21.86 -17.05
N ARG A 156 -11.00 -20.91 -16.51
CA ARG A 156 -12.21 -20.40 -17.18
C ARG A 156 -11.79 -19.45 -18.29
N THR A 157 -12.51 -19.50 -19.40
CA THR A 157 -12.40 -18.54 -20.52
C THR A 157 -13.70 -17.76 -20.66
N HIS A 158 -13.66 -16.63 -21.39
CA HIS A 158 -14.87 -15.88 -21.75
C HIS A 158 -15.95 -16.78 -22.35
N ASP A 159 -15.57 -17.64 -23.30
CA ASP A 159 -16.50 -18.54 -23.99
C ASP A 159 -17.09 -19.59 -23.05
N THR A 160 -16.31 -20.13 -22.11
CA THR A 160 -16.86 -21.08 -21.12
C THR A 160 -17.89 -20.41 -20.22
N TYR A 161 -17.68 -19.16 -19.83
CA TYR A 161 -18.69 -18.39 -19.09
C TYR A 161 -19.97 -18.22 -19.90
N LEU A 162 -19.86 -17.74 -21.14
CA LEU A 162 -21.02 -17.55 -22.03
C LEU A 162 -21.77 -18.86 -22.28
N PHE A 163 -21.04 -19.96 -22.48
CA PHE A 163 -21.61 -21.30 -22.66
C PHE A 163 -22.49 -21.70 -21.46
N TYR A 164 -21.97 -21.59 -20.23
CA TYR A 164 -22.75 -21.93 -19.04
C TYR A 164 -23.92 -20.96 -18.80
N TYR A 165 -23.77 -19.66 -19.07
CA TYR A 165 -24.88 -18.71 -18.98
C TYR A 165 -26.01 -19.04 -19.97
N ASN A 166 -25.67 -19.36 -21.23
CA ASN A 166 -26.64 -19.81 -22.23
C ASN A 166 -27.36 -21.09 -21.78
N GLN A 167 -26.63 -22.06 -21.21
CA GLN A 167 -27.25 -23.29 -20.70
C GLN A 167 -28.19 -23.02 -19.52
N LEU A 168 -27.79 -22.18 -18.56
CA LEU A 168 -28.64 -21.82 -17.42
C LEU A 168 -29.95 -21.16 -17.87
N GLU A 169 -29.93 -20.36 -18.92
CA GLU A 169 -31.11 -19.67 -19.47
C GLU A 169 -32.04 -20.59 -20.28
N THR A 170 -31.50 -21.65 -20.87
CA THR A 170 -32.25 -22.54 -21.78
C THR A 170 -32.72 -23.83 -21.12
N ILE A 171 -32.01 -24.31 -20.09
CA ILE A 171 -32.32 -25.56 -19.39
C ILE A 171 -33.71 -25.52 -18.75
N GLN A 172 -34.48 -26.59 -18.98
CA GLN A 172 -35.83 -26.73 -18.45
C GLN A 172 -35.80 -27.47 -17.11
N GLY A 173 -36.62 -27.02 -16.17
CA GLY A 173 -36.78 -27.65 -14.85
C GLY A 173 -35.91 -27.01 -13.77
N VAL A 174 -36.56 -26.60 -12.67
CA VAL A 174 -35.92 -25.88 -11.55
C VAL A 174 -34.78 -26.70 -10.93
N GLY A 175 -34.96 -28.02 -10.76
CA GLY A 175 -33.93 -28.89 -10.20
C GLY A 175 -32.71 -29.06 -11.10
N ALA A 176 -32.91 -29.21 -12.41
CA ALA A 176 -31.81 -29.32 -13.38
C ALA A 176 -31.01 -28.02 -13.47
N ARG A 177 -31.70 -26.87 -13.45
CA ARG A 177 -31.03 -25.55 -13.38
C ARG A 177 -30.21 -25.39 -12.11
N ALA A 178 -30.76 -25.77 -10.95
CA ALA A 178 -30.04 -25.70 -9.68
C ALA A 178 -28.80 -26.59 -9.66
N GLN A 179 -28.90 -27.82 -10.16
CA GLN A 179 -27.76 -28.73 -10.29
C GLN A 179 -26.66 -28.16 -11.19
N LEU A 180 -27.04 -27.63 -12.37
CA LEU A 180 -26.09 -27.00 -13.29
C LEU A 180 -25.42 -25.80 -12.64
N ALA A 181 -26.17 -24.94 -11.94
CA ALA A 181 -25.64 -23.78 -11.24
C ALA A 181 -24.58 -24.18 -10.20
N THR A 182 -24.85 -25.25 -9.45
CA THR A 182 -23.91 -25.80 -8.46
C THR A 182 -22.67 -26.41 -9.09
N ASP A 183 -22.81 -27.15 -10.18
CA ASP A 183 -21.68 -27.80 -10.84
C ASP A 183 -20.76 -26.79 -11.56
N CYS A 184 -21.31 -25.74 -12.16
CA CYS A 184 -20.51 -24.72 -12.85
C CYS A 184 -20.17 -23.49 -11.97
N GLY A 185 -20.78 -23.37 -10.78
CA GLY A 185 -20.60 -22.26 -9.84
C GLY A 185 -21.23 -20.93 -10.25
N LEU A 186 -22.25 -20.95 -11.13
CA LEU A 186 -22.87 -19.76 -11.72
C LEU A 186 -24.39 -19.74 -11.49
N ASN A 187 -24.91 -18.61 -11.04
CA ASN A 187 -26.33 -18.39 -10.73
C ASN A 187 -27.15 -17.77 -11.88
N GLY A 188 -26.50 -17.06 -12.80
CA GLY A 188 -27.19 -16.36 -13.89
C GLY A 188 -26.25 -15.48 -14.71
N ARG A 189 -26.78 -14.79 -15.72
CA ARG A 189 -25.99 -13.92 -16.60
C ARG A 189 -25.84 -12.50 -16.01
N PRO A 190 -24.63 -11.97 -15.87
CA PRO A 190 -24.42 -10.58 -15.45
C PRO A 190 -24.66 -9.60 -16.60
N LEU A 191 -25.06 -8.36 -16.32
CA LEU A 191 -25.25 -7.35 -17.38
C LEU A 191 -23.95 -6.98 -18.12
N PHE A 192 -22.80 -7.22 -17.50
CA PHE A 192 -21.50 -6.94 -18.12
C PHE A 192 -21.22 -7.77 -19.39
N THR A 193 -21.97 -8.85 -19.66
CA THR A 193 -21.86 -9.60 -20.93
C THR A 193 -22.30 -8.78 -22.15
N ARG A 194 -22.96 -7.64 -21.94
CA ARG A 194 -23.38 -6.72 -23.00
C ARG A 194 -22.24 -5.86 -23.53
N LEU A 195 -21.22 -5.62 -22.72
CA LEU A 195 -20.09 -4.75 -23.05
C LEU A 195 -19.03 -5.53 -23.83
N LYS A 196 -18.58 -4.98 -24.96
CA LYS A 196 -17.57 -5.64 -25.81
C LYS A 196 -16.17 -5.56 -25.23
N SER A 197 -15.93 -4.60 -24.34
CA SER A 197 -14.66 -4.40 -23.66
C SER A 197 -14.36 -5.37 -22.52
N ILE A 198 -15.34 -6.19 -22.10
CA ILE A 198 -15.22 -7.07 -20.94
C ILE A 198 -14.89 -8.51 -21.36
N ASP A 199 -13.76 -9.01 -20.88
CA ASP A 199 -13.48 -10.45 -20.82
C ASP A 199 -13.82 -10.99 -19.42
N LEU A 200 -14.87 -11.81 -19.31
CA LEU A 200 -15.34 -12.40 -18.06
C LEU A 200 -14.32 -13.26 -17.31
N SER A 201 -13.28 -13.77 -18.00
CA SER A 201 -12.23 -14.56 -17.38
C SER A 201 -11.23 -13.71 -16.58
N CYS A 202 -11.03 -12.45 -16.97
CA CYS A 202 -10.02 -11.57 -16.38
C CYS A 202 -10.56 -10.22 -15.88
N CYS A 203 -11.80 -9.85 -16.19
CA CYS A 203 -12.34 -8.53 -15.85
C CYS A 203 -12.47 -8.29 -14.35
N ALA A 204 -12.49 -9.33 -13.51
CA ALA A 204 -12.57 -9.18 -12.06
C ALA A 204 -11.46 -9.96 -11.35
N PRO A 205 -10.20 -9.47 -11.38
CA PRO A 205 -9.07 -10.15 -10.75
C PRO A 205 -9.26 -10.26 -9.23
N TYR A 206 -8.57 -11.21 -8.59
CA TYR A 206 -8.38 -11.12 -7.15
C TYR A 206 -7.43 -9.96 -6.86
N GLU A 207 -7.86 -9.03 -6.02
CA GLU A 207 -7.07 -7.87 -5.66
C GLU A 207 -6.42 -8.04 -4.28
N LEU A 208 -5.31 -7.33 -4.08
CA LEU A 208 -4.42 -7.52 -2.93
C LEU A 208 -5.09 -7.21 -1.58
N MET A 209 -5.92 -6.17 -1.51
CA MET A 209 -6.38 -5.65 -0.22
C MET A 209 -7.24 -6.67 0.51
N HIS A 210 -8.27 -7.20 -0.14
CA HIS A 210 -9.14 -8.19 0.47
C HIS A 210 -8.48 -9.57 0.47
N LEU A 211 -7.81 -10.00 -0.62
CA LEU A 211 -7.23 -11.34 -0.67
C LEU A 211 -6.11 -11.51 0.37
N PHE A 212 -5.14 -10.61 0.40
CA PHE A 212 -4.01 -10.71 1.32
C PHE A 212 -4.34 -10.15 2.69
N PHE A 213 -4.76 -8.89 2.79
CA PHE A 213 -4.73 -8.17 4.06
C PHE A 213 -6.00 -8.32 4.89
N GLU A 214 -7.16 -8.55 4.27
CA GLU A 214 -8.40 -8.81 5.02
C GLU A 214 -8.71 -10.30 5.22
N ASN A 215 -8.16 -11.18 4.39
CA ASN A 215 -8.40 -12.63 4.51
C ASN A 215 -7.14 -13.38 4.95
N LEU A 216 -6.10 -13.43 4.12
CA LEU A 216 -4.93 -14.27 4.41
C LEU A 216 -4.22 -13.89 5.71
N VAL A 217 -3.85 -12.62 5.89
CA VAL A 217 -3.07 -12.17 7.06
C VAL A 217 -3.82 -12.44 8.38
N PRO A 218 -5.10 -12.06 8.54
CA PRO A 218 -5.87 -12.40 9.73
C PRO A 218 -5.99 -13.92 9.97
N ASN A 219 -6.11 -14.72 8.90
CA ASN A 219 -6.14 -16.18 8.98
C ASN A 219 -4.81 -16.74 9.52
N MET A 220 -3.67 -16.26 9.01
CA MET A 220 -2.35 -16.65 9.52
C MET A 220 -2.16 -16.29 10.99
N ILE A 221 -2.59 -15.08 11.39
CA ILE A 221 -2.54 -14.67 12.81
C ILE A 221 -3.44 -15.57 13.66
N SER A 222 -4.63 -15.92 13.16
CA SER A 222 -5.57 -16.80 13.88
C SER A 222 -4.99 -18.20 14.08
N HIS A 223 -4.25 -18.74 13.10
CA HIS A 223 -3.45 -19.96 13.27
C HIS A 223 -2.45 -19.79 14.41
N TRP A 224 -1.60 -18.77 14.38
CA TRP A 224 -0.55 -18.57 15.38
C TRP A 224 -1.08 -18.24 16.79
N LYS A 225 -2.33 -17.79 16.90
CA LYS A 225 -3.05 -17.57 18.17
C LYS A 225 -3.80 -18.82 18.66
N GLY A 226 -3.93 -19.87 17.85
CA GLY A 226 -4.72 -21.05 18.20
C GLY A 226 -6.23 -20.81 18.20
N ILE A 227 -6.72 -19.84 17.42
CA ILE A 227 -8.14 -19.44 17.35
C ILE A 227 -8.69 -19.55 15.93
N PHE A 228 -8.02 -20.30 15.06
CA PHE A 228 -8.49 -20.52 13.70
C PHE A 228 -9.84 -21.25 13.73
N LYS A 229 -10.78 -20.79 12.91
CA LYS A 229 -12.16 -21.30 12.91
C LYS A 229 -12.21 -22.78 12.47
N ASP A 230 -13.14 -23.52 13.06
CA ASP A 230 -13.53 -24.88 12.64
C ASP A 230 -12.36 -25.89 12.60
N VAL A 231 -11.28 -25.64 13.34
CA VAL A 231 -10.10 -26.51 13.45
C VAL A 231 -9.63 -26.52 14.89
N GLU A 232 -9.27 -27.69 15.41
CA GLU A 232 -8.72 -27.80 16.77
C GLU A 232 -7.39 -27.04 16.91
N ASP A 233 -7.17 -26.45 18.09
CA ASP A 233 -5.92 -25.77 18.42
C ASP A 233 -4.74 -26.73 18.35
N ASP A 234 -3.61 -26.23 17.86
CA ASP A 234 -2.43 -27.03 17.59
C ASP A 234 -1.16 -26.33 18.09
N ALA A 235 -0.51 -27.00 19.04
CA ALA A 235 0.69 -26.50 19.67
C ALA A 235 1.89 -26.32 18.70
N ALA A 236 1.87 -26.95 17.52
CA ALA A 236 3.01 -26.92 16.58
C ALA A 236 3.30 -25.50 16.03
N TYR A 237 2.27 -24.69 15.82
CA TYR A 237 2.39 -23.33 15.28
C TYR A 237 1.86 -22.25 16.22
N ARG A 238 1.48 -22.61 17.44
CA ARG A 238 0.96 -21.68 18.45
C ARG A 238 2.08 -20.90 19.11
N VAL A 239 1.98 -19.58 19.08
CA VAL A 239 2.80 -18.67 19.90
C VAL A 239 2.18 -18.56 21.29
N SER A 240 3.01 -18.52 22.34
CA SER A 240 2.53 -18.48 23.72
C SER A 240 1.67 -17.24 24.01
N ALA A 241 0.74 -17.34 24.96
CA ALA A 241 -0.10 -16.20 25.36
C ALA A 241 0.73 -15.03 25.92
N ASP A 242 1.79 -15.33 26.68
CA ASP A 242 2.71 -14.32 27.21
C ASP A 242 3.47 -13.61 26.09
N ASP A 243 3.91 -14.35 25.06
CA ASP A 243 4.53 -13.78 23.88
C ASP A 243 3.55 -12.91 23.09
N TRP A 244 2.29 -13.32 22.93
CA TRP A 244 1.28 -12.51 22.26
C TRP A 244 1.02 -11.19 22.98
N LYS A 245 1.00 -11.20 24.32
CA LYS A 245 0.91 -9.97 25.11
C LYS A 245 2.08 -9.03 24.82
N ILE A 246 3.31 -9.56 24.79
CA ILE A 246 4.52 -8.79 24.44
C ILE A 246 4.43 -8.25 23.01
N ILE A 247 4.06 -9.08 22.04
CA ILE A 247 3.87 -8.70 20.64
C ILE A 247 2.85 -7.57 20.53
N GLY A 248 1.73 -7.69 21.23
CA GLY A 248 0.66 -6.70 21.30
C GLY A 248 1.11 -5.35 21.84
N GLU A 249 1.80 -5.36 22.99
CA GLU A 249 2.34 -4.16 23.62
C GLU A 249 3.41 -3.48 22.74
N GLN A 250 4.34 -4.27 22.18
CA GLN A 250 5.38 -3.76 21.28
C GLN A 250 4.80 -3.19 19.99
N THR A 251 3.76 -3.82 19.43
CA THR A 251 3.04 -3.32 18.25
C THR A 251 2.43 -1.94 18.51
N ALA A 252 1.70 -1.78 19.62
CA ALA A 252 1.07 -0.51 19.97
C ALA A 252 2.10 0.60 20.24
N GLN A 253 3.20 0.27 20.95
CA GLN A 253 4.27 1.22 21.27
C GLN A 253 5.03 1.68 20.01
N ALA A 254 5.23 0.79 19.04
CA ALA A 254 5.95 1.09 17.80
C ALA A 254 5.30 2.19 16.97
N THR A 255 3.98 2.41 17.11
CA THR A 255 3.27 3.50 16.43
C THR A 255 3.94 4.87 16.64
N ARG A 256 4.52 5.14 17.82
CA ARG A 256 5.22 6.41 18.09
C ARG A 256 6.57 6.54 17.40
N THR A 257 7.17 5.42 16.99
CA THR A 257 8.52 5.35 16.44
C THR A 257 8.55 4.90 14.98
N ILE A 258 7.39 4.85 14.35
CA ILE A 258 7.19 4.63 12.92
C ILE A 258 6.67 5.94 12.30
N PRO A 259 7.26 6.42 11.20
CA PRO A 259 6.76 7.62 10.52
C PRO A 259 5.27 7.50 10.17
N GLY A 260 4.47 8.54 10.46
CA GLY A 260 3.03 8.52 10.17
C GLY A 260 2.66 8.36 8.69
N GLN A 261 3.59 8.64 7.77
CA GLN A 261 3.41 8.39 6.34
C GLN A 261 3.41 6.89 5.98
N PHE A 262 3.95 6.04 6.86
CA PHE A 262 4.12 4.61 6.58
C PHE A 262 2.82 3.85 6.80
N VAL A 263 2.09 4.24 7.85
CA VAL A 263 0.90 3.56 8.33
C VAL A 263 0.15 4.47 9.31
N GLY A 264 -1.18 4.38 9.32
CA GLY A 264 -2.03 4.93 10.37
C GLY A 264 -1.69 4.43 11.79
N THR A 265 -2.56 4.70 12.78
CA THR A 265 -2.34 4.20 14.15
C THR A 265 -2.51 2.69 14.19
N ILE A 266 -1.51 1.97 14.71
CA ILE A 266 -1.57 0.52 14.88
C ILE A 266 -1.89 0.23 16.35
N PRO A 267 -3.09 -0.32 16.65
CA PRO A 267 -3.46 -0.68 18.01
C PRO A 267 -2.77 -1.97 18.46
N ASN A 268 -3.02 -2.40 19.69
CA ASN A 268 -2.47 -3.64 20.21
C ASN A 268 -3.06 -4.84 19.44
N ILE A 269 -2.24 -5.59 18.71
CA ILE A 269 -2.73 -6.69 17.86
C ILE A 269 -3.31 -7.86 18.66
N ASP A 270 -2.92 -8.04 19.92
CA ASP A 270 -3.42 -9.13 20.74
C ASP A 270 -4.88 -8.90 21.17
N ILE A 271 -5.16 -7.73 21.74
CA ILE A 271 -6.48 -7.41 22.32
C ILE A 271 -7.39 -6.61 21.38
N ASP A 272 -6.84 -5.85 20.43
CA ASP A 272 -7.57 -4.92 19.57
C ASP A 272 -7.47 -5.29 18.08
N MET A 273 -7.26 -6.57 17.74
CA MET A 273 -7.14 -7.03 16.34
C MET A 273 -8.32 -6.58 15.47
N GLY A 274 -9.54 -6.55 16.01
CA GLY A 274 -10.74 -6.08 15.29
C GLY A 274 -10.73 -4.59 14.90
N LEU A 275 -9.80 -3.80 15.43
CA LEU A 275 -9.58 -2.40 15.03
C LEU A 275 -8.65 -2.27 13.84
N PHE A 276 -7.85 -3.31 13.51
CA PHE A 276 -6.97 -3.31 12.35
C PHE A 276 -7.79 -3.16 11.05
N LYS A 277 -7.23 -2.37 10.14
CA LYS A 277 -7.69 -2.27 8.75
C LYS A 277 -6.68 -2.96 7.85
N ALA A 278 -7.02 -3.15 6.58
CA ALA A 278 -6.12 -3.74 5.59
C ALA A 278 -4.73 -3.08 5.56
N GLU A 279 -4.66 -1.75 5.65
CA GLU A 279 -3.39 -1.00 5.75
C GLU A 279 -2.54 -1.43 6.97
N ALA A 280 -3.16 -1.56 8.14
CA ALA A 280 -2.46 -1.94 9.36
C ALA A 280 -1.99 -3.41 9.30
N PHE A 281 -2.81 -4.31 8.76
CA PHE A 281 -2.42 -5.70 8.53
C PHE A 281 -1.28 -5.82 7.54
N ALA A 282 -1.34 -5.10 6.42
CA ALA A 282 -0.27 -5.07 5.42
C ALA A 282 1.05 -4.62 6.04
N PHE A 283 1.04 -3.48 6.75
CA PHE A 283 2.24 -2.95 7.38
C PHE A 283 2.78 -3.87 8.48
N TRP A 284 1.90 -4.37 9.35
CA TRP A 284 2.29 -5.26 10.43
C TRP A 284 2.93 -6.54 9.90
N PHE A 285 2.30 -7.19 8.92
CA PHE A 285 2.79 -8.46 8.36
C PHE A 285 4.13 -8.30 7.63
N MET A 286 4.30 -7.23 6.84
CA MET A 286 5.55 -7.03 6.09
C MET A 286 6.71 -6.51 6.94
N TYR A 287 6.45 -5.69 7.95
CA TYR A 287 7.51 -4.90 8.59
C TYR A 287 7.64 -5.10 10.10
N LEU A 288 6.58 -5.51 10.79
CA LEU A 288 6.63 -5.76 12.24
C LEU A 288 6.74 -7.24 12.58
N ALA A 289 5.95 -8.09 11.93
CA ALA A 289 5.91 -9.52 12.15
C ALA A 289 7.28 -10.22 11.98
N PRO A 290 8.16 -9.86 11.01
CA PRO A 290 9.51 -10.45 10.95
C PRO A 290 10.32 -10.21 12.21
N ILE A 291 10.14 -9.06 12.84
CA ILE A 291 10.85 -8.70 14.05
C ILE A 291 10.18 -9.34 15.27
N LEU A 292 8.84 -9.29 15.32
CA LEU A 292 8.04 -9.68 16.47
C LEU A 292 7.85 -11.19 16.59
N LEU A 293 7.84 -11.95 15.49
CA LEU A 293 7.68 -13.40 15.52
C LEU A 293 9.02 -14.15 15.58
N SER A 294 10.14 -13.46 15.35
CA SER A 294 11.48 -14.06 15.42
C SER A 294 11.76 -14.62 16.82
N GLY A 295 12.12 -15.91 16.88
CA GLY A 295 12.35 -16.63 18.12
C GLY A 295 11.09 -16.96 18.93
N ARG A 296 9.89 -16.57 18.45
CA ARG A 296 8.60 -16.85 19.10
C ARG A 296 7.73 -17.83 18.32
N LEU A 297 7.76 -17.73 16.99
CA LEU A 297 7.11 -18.69 16.09
C LEU A 297 8.10 -19.81 15.73
N ALA A 298 7.62 -21.06 15.74
CA ALA A 298 8.44 -22.22 15.42
C ALA A 298 9.06 -22.10 14.01
N ARG A 299 10.31 -22.58 13.86
CA ARG A 299 11.17 -22.26 12.71
C ARG A 299 10.51 -22.52 11.35
N ALA A 300 9.88 -23.68 11.15
CA ALA A 300 9.24 -24.03 9.89
C ALA A 300 8.12 -23.05 9.50
N TYR A 301 7.30 -22.64 10.47
CA TYR A 301 6.21 -21.69 10.25
C TYR A 301 6.70 -20.25 10.09
N TYR A 302 7.79 -19.89 10.77
CA TYR A 302 8.44 -18.59 10.61
C TYR A 302 9.10 -18.45 9.22
N GLU A 303 9.76 -19.49 8.72
CA GLU A 303 10.32 -19.53 7.37
C GLU A 303 9.21 -19.47 6.30
N HIS A 304 8.10 -20.21 6.50
CA HIS A 304 6.91 -20.14 5.65
C HIS A 304 6.26 -18.74 5.63
N PHE A 305 6.19 -18.08 6.78
CA PHE A 305 5.75 -16.70 6.90
C PHE A 305 6.66 -15.73 6.12
N LEU A 306 7.99 -15.85 6.26
CA LEU A 306 8.94 -15.01 5.55
C LEU A 306 8.86 -15.19 4.03
N ALA A 307 8.61 -16.42 3.55
CA ALA A 307 8.34 -16.68 2.14
C ALA A 307 7.10 -15.92 1.65
N MET A 308 6.00 -15.90 2.43
CA MET A 308 4.82 -15.11 2.07
C MET A 308 5.10 -13.61 2.03
N ARG A 309 5.87 -13.10 2.99
CA ARG A 309 6.29 -11.70 3.02
C ARG A 309 7.04 -11.33 1.74
N GLU A 310 7.92 -12.19 1.24
CA GLU A 310 8.62 -11.93 -0.03
C GLU A 310 7.65 -11.92 -1.22
N ILE A 311 6.69 -12.85 -1.29
CA ILE A 311 5.61 -12.81 -2.29
C ILE A 311 4.87 -11.46 -2.24
N PHE A 312 4.51 -10.97 -1.04
CA PHE A 312 3.84 -9.67 -0.89
C PHE A 312 4.68 -8.53 -1.47
N ILE A 313 5.97 -8.46 -1.15
CA ILE A 313 6.87 -7.41 -1.64
C ILE A 313 6.93 -7.42 -3.18
N TRP A 314 7.00 -8.59 -3.80
CA TRP A 314 7.03 -8.72 -5.27
C TRP A 314 5.71 -8.29 -5.91
N THR A 315 4.57 -8.69 -5.35
CA THR A 315 3.25 -8.32 -5.88
C THR A 315 2.92 -6.84 -5.76
N LEU A 316 3.62 -6.13 -4.87
CA LEU A 316 3.46 -4.70 -4.68
C LEU A 316 4.29 -3.88 -5.66
N ASP A 317 5.26 -4.46 -6.40
CA ASP A 317 6.06 -3.67 -7.33
C ASP A 317 5.20 -3.03 -8.44
N MET A 318 5.53 -1.80 -8.82
CA MET A 318 4.86 -1.07 -9.91
C MET A 318 5.38 -1.50 -11.29
N GLY A 319 6.51 -2.21 -11.34
CA GLY A 319 7.05 -2.82 -12.55
C GLY A 319 7.42 -4.27 -12.30
N ILE A 320 6.95 -5.18 -13.14
CA ILE A 320 7.28 -6.59 -13.07
C ILE A 320 7.51 -7.13 -14.48
N THR A 321 8.66 -7.75 -14.73
CA THR A 321 8.97 -8.35 -16.03
C THR A 321 8.34 -9.74 -16.16
N PRO A 322 8.12 -10.24 -17.39
CA PRO A 322 7.59 -11.60 -17.60
C PRO A 322 8.37 -12.70 -16.86
N GLU A 323 9.70 -12.60 -16.79
CA GLU A 323 10.57 -13.54 -16.08
C GLU A 323 10.37 -13.46 -14.55
N GLN A 324 10.16 -12.25 -14.03
CA GLN A 324 9.82 -12.06 -12.63
C GLN A 324 8.42 -12.63 -12.31
N VAL A 325 7.46 -12.54 -13.23
CA VAL A 325 6.15 -13.16 -13.07
C VAL A 325 6.26 -14.69 -13.01
N TYR A 326 7.10 -15.30 -13.85
CA TYR A 326 7.36 -16.75 -13.78
C TYR A 326 7.98 -17.15 -12.44
N THR A 327 8.94 -16.37 -11.96
CA THR A 327 9.55 -16.61 -10.63
C THR A 327 8.52 -16.49 -9.51
N LEU A 328 7.66 -15.46 -9.57
CA LEU A 328 6.58 -15.24 -8.61
C LEU A 328 5.57 -16.40 -8.61
N GLU A 329 5.25 -16.96 -9.78
CA GLU A 329 4.39 -18.14 -9.92
C GLU A 329 4.96 -19.35 -9.18
N THR A 330 6.26 -19.65 -9.39
CA THR A 330 6.94 -20.72 -8.65
C THR A 330 6.92 -20.47 -7.15
N MET A 331 7.23 -19.24 -6.70
CA MET A 331 7.19 -18.88 -5.28
C MET A 331 5.81 -19.13 -4.66
N ILE A 332 4.73 -18.77 -5.36
CA ILE A 332 3.36 -18.97 -4.90
C ILE A 332 2.99 -20.46 -4.88
N HIS A 333 3.35 -21.22 -5.92
CA HIS A 333 3.08 -22.66 -5.98
C HIS A 333 3.75 -23.40 -4.81
N ASP A 334 5.03 -23.11 -4.55
CA ASP A 334 5.78 -23.70 -3.45
C ASP A 334 5.20 -23.29 -2.09
N TRP A 335 4.79 -22.03 -1.95
CA TRP A 335 4.18 -21.54 -0.72
C TRP A 335 2.86 -22.22 -0.39
N VAL A 336 1.98 -22.43 -1.39
CA VAL A 336 0.69 -23.10 -1.21
C VAL A 336 0.89 -24.58 -0.88
N LYS A 337 1.80 -25.28 -1.56
CA LYS A 337 2.15 -26.68 -1.26
C LYS A 337 2.65 -26.82 0.18
N GLU A 338 3.53 -25.92 0.61
CA GLU A 338 4.06 -25.94 1.97
C GLU A 338 3.01 -25.52 3.02
N TYR A 339 2.09 -24.61 2.67
CA TYR A 339 0.94 -24.28 3.53
C TYR A 339 0.07 -25.52 3.75
N GLU A 340 -0.24 -26.27 2.70
CA GLU A 340 -1.03 -27.50 2.82
C GLU A 340 -0.32 -28.53 3.71
N ARG A 341 0.99 -28.70 3.56
CA ARG A 341 1.79 -29.60 4.40
C ARG A 341 1.81 -29.19 5.87
N LEU A 342 1.93 -27.90 6.16
CA LEU A 342 2.11 -27.37 7.52
C LEU A 342 0.81 -27.17 8.29
N TYR A 343 -0.23 -26.64 7.62
CA TYR A 343 -1.48 -26.20 8.24
C TYR A 343 -2.67 -27.10 7.88
N TYR A 344 -2.76 -27.64 6.67
CA TYR A 344 -3.85 -28.55 6.33
C TYR A 344 -3.54 -30.00 6.72
N ARG A 345 -2.28 -30.41 6.58
CA ARG A 345 -1.76 -31.77 6.88
C ARG A 345 -2.48 -32.90 6.14
N TYR A 346 -3.27 -32.56 5.13
CA TYR A 346 -4.05 -33.51 4.35
C TYR A 346 -5.09 -34.26 5.21
N GLU A 347 -5.51 -33.66 6.33
CA GLU A 347 -6.47 -34.25 7.27
C GLU A 347 -7.88 -33.69 7.01
N TYR A 348 -8.90 -34.56 6.99
CA TYR A 348 -10.29 -34.15 6.74
C TYR A 348 -10.78 -33.06 7.70
N ASP A 349 -10.47 -33.21 8.99
CA ASP A 349 -10.88 -32.27 10.04
C ASP A 349 -10.20 -30.89 9.90
N ARG A 350 -9.13 -30.81 9.11
CA ARG A 350 -8.40 -29.57 8.80
C ARG A 350 -8.77 -28.96 7.45
N LEU A 351 -9.72 -29.54 6.71
CA LEU A 351 -10.25 -28.94 5.47
C LEU A 351 -10.60 -27.44 5.59
N PRO A 352 -11.13 -26.93 6.73
CA PRO A 352 -11.42 -25.51 6.87
C PRO A 352 -10.22 -24.57 6.71
N THR A 353 -8.99 -25.09 6.82
CA THR A 353 -7.75 -24.34 6.55
C THR A 353 -7.50 -24.06 5.08
N CYS A 354 -8.25 -24.69 4.15
CA CYS A 354 -8.13 -24.54 2.69
C CYS A 354 -9.30 -23.72 2.08
N PRO A 355 -9.57 -22.48 2.55
CA PRO A 355 -10.59 -21.64 1.93
C PRO A 355 -10.18 -21.23 0.52
N VAL A 356 -11.17 -20.81 -0.28
CA VAL A 356 -10.94 -20.30 -1.66
C VAL A 356 -9.88 -19.18 -1.72
N THR A 357 -9.65 -18.45 -0.63
CA THR A 357 -8.63 -17.39 -0.56
C THR A 357 -7.20 -17.93 -0.59
N ILE A 358 -6.95 -19.15 -0.10
CA ILE A 358 -5.63 -19.80 -0.25
C ILE A 358 -5.45 -20.23 -1.70
N HIS A 359 -6.44 -20.90 -2.27
CA HIS A 359 -6.43 -21.29 -3.69
C HIS A 359 -6.30 -20.10 -4.64
N ALA A 360 -6.97 -18.98 -4.34
CA ALA A 360 -6.95 -17.76 -5.14
C ALA A 360 -5.55 -17.16 -5.33
N LEU A 361 -4.60 -17.47 -4.45
CA LEU A 361 -3.20 -17.05 -4.58
C LEU A 361 -2.59 -17.56 -5.89
N LEU A 362 -2.91 -18.79 -6.30
CA LEU A 362 -2.38 -19.44 -7.51
C LEU A 362 -2.72 -18.66 -8.79
N HIS A 363 -3.78 -17.84 -8.77
CA HIS A 363 -4.24 -17.08 -9.93
C HIS A 363 -3.60 -15.69 -10.04
N ILE A 364 -2.81 -15.26 -9.05
CA ILE A 364 -2.15 -13.95 -9.07
C ILE A 364 -1.24 -13.77 -10.30
N PRO A 365 -0.33 -14.70 -10.62
CA PRO A 365 0.52 -14.58 -11.80
C PRO A 365 -0.31 -14.48 -13.09
N HIS A 366 -1.39 -15.27 -13.19
CA HIS A 366 -2.31 -15.20 -14.33
C HIS A 366 -2.90 -13.79 -14.50
N PHE A 367 -3.43 -13.18 -13.44
CA PHE A 367 -3.97 -11.82 -13.53
C PHE A 367 -2.91 -10.76 -13.82
N ILE A 368 -1.69 -10.92 -13.30
CA ILE A 368 -0.58 -9.99 -13.61
C ILE A 368 -0.24 -10.02 -15.10
N ARG A 369 -0.24 -11.20 -15.73
CA ARG A 369 0.01 -11.33 -17.18
C ARG A 369 -1.05 -10.64 -18.03
N GLN A 370 -2.31 -10.66 -17.59
CA GLN A 370 -3.44 -10.10 -18.34
C GLN A 370 -3.61 -8.59 -18.10
N LEU A 371 -3.43 -8.12 -16.87
CA LEU A 371 -3.83 -6.77 -16.45
C LEU A 371 -2.66 -5.88 -16.01
N GLY A 372 -1.46 -6.45 -15.92
CA GLY A 372 -0.29 -5.79 -15.34
C GLY A 372 -0.26 -5.86 -13.80
N PRO A 373 0.59 -5.04 -13.16
CA PRO A 373 0.79 -5.07 -11.71
C PRO A 373 -0.49 -4.93 -10.89
N LEU A 374 -0.61 -5.71 -9.81
CA LEU A 374 -1.81 -5.74 -8.96
C LEU A 374 -2.10 -4.39 -8.27
N THR A 375 -1.08 -3.56 -8.07
CA THR A 375 -1.20 -2.20 -7.54
C THR A 375 -2.02 -1.27 -8.43
N LEU A 376 -2.24 -1.63 -9.70
CA LEU A 376 -3.04 -0.84 -10.61
C LEU A 376 -4.54 -0.87 -10.26
N PHE A 377 -5.03 -1.95 -9.66
CA PHE A 377 -6.46 -2.22 -9.45
C PHE A 377 -6.83 -2.63 -8.01
N TRP A 378 -6.03 -2.26 -7.02
CA TRP A 378 -6.35 -2.47 -5.60
C TRP A 378 -7.51 -1.62 -5.07
N CYS A 379 -8.19 -2.11 -4.02
CA CYS A 379 -9.44 -1.50 -3.52
C CYS A 379 -9.29 -0.41 -2.45
N PHE A 380 -8.08 0.04 -2.07
CA PHE A 380 -7.90 1.07 -1.02
C PHE A 380 -8.62 2.39 -1.32
N LEU A 381 -8.84 2.71 -2.59
CA LEU A 381 -9.60 3.89 -3.00
C LEU A 381 -11.07 3.82 -2.55
N MET A 382 -11.64 2.61 -2.51
CA MET A 382 -13.02 2.37 -2.09
C MET A 382 -13.20 2.67 -0.60
N GLU A 383 -12.27 2.23 0.26
CA GLU A 383 -12.32 2.55 1.70
C GLU A 383 -12.27 4.06 1.95
N ARG A 384 -11.38 4.77 1.23
CA ARG A 384 -11.24 6.23 1.33
C ARG A 384 -12.51 6.95 0.88
N PHE A 385 -13.06 6.54 -0.25
CA PHE A 385 -14.31 7.09 -0.78
C PHE A 385 -15.47 6.86 0.19
N CYS A 386 -15.52 5.71 0.83
CA CYS A 386 -16.56 5.42 1.82
C CYS A 386 -16.37 6.21 3.12
N GLY A 387 -15.13 6.43 3.58
CA GLY A 387 -14.84 7.35 4.66
C GLY A 387 -15.35 8.77 4.37
N TYR A 388 -15.16 9.23 3.13
CA TYR A 388 -15.68 10.52 2.65
C TYR A 388 -17.21 10.58 2.65
N LEU A 389 -17.90 9.53 2.17
CA LEU A 389 -19.37 9.46 2.20
C LEU A 389 -19.94 9.36 3.62
N LEU A 390 -19.20 8.75 4.56
CA LEU A 390 -19.66 8.56 5.94
C LEU A 390 -19.64 9.85 6.75
N ARG A 391 -18.69 10.77 6.52
CA ARG A 391 -18.59 12.03 7.28
C ARG A 391 -19.91 12.83 7.28
N PRO A 392 -20.57 13.09 6.13
CA PRO A 392 -21.88 13.74 6.09
C PRO A 392 -23.01 12.85 6.62
N ALA A 393 -23.03 11.55 6.30
CA ALA A 393 -24.08 10.63 6.76
C ALA A 393 -24.11 10.46 8.29
N LEU A 394 -22.99 10.69 8.98
CA LEU A 394 -22.89 10.71 10.44
C LEU A 394 -23.56 11.94 11.09
N LEU A 395 -23.81 13.01 10.33
CA LEU A 395 -24.44 14.23 10.83
C LEU A 395 -25.96 14.07 11.02
N ASN A 396 -26.64 13.25 10.20
CA ASN A 396 -28.08 13.02 10.29
C ASN A 396 -28.43 11.58 10.68
N ARG A 397 -28.85 11.41 11.94
CA ARG A 397 -29.15 10.09 12.53
C ARG A 397 -30.56 9.57 12.23
N VAL A 398 -31.43 10.39 11.65
CA VAL A 398 -32.86 10.07 11.43
C VAL A 398 -33.12 9.63 9.99
N ARG A 399 -32.50 10.32 9.01
CA ARG A 399 -32.68 10.03 7.57
C ARG A 399 -31.32 9.94 6.84
N PRO A 400 -30.48 8.95 7.19
CA PRO A 400 -29.12 8.88 6.65
C PRO A 400 -29.08 8.70 5.13
N TYR A 401 -30.03 7.95 4.55
CA TYR A 401 -30.07 7.66 3.12
C TYR A 401 -30.51 8.84 2.27
N GLU A 402 -31.58 9.55 2.68
CA GLU A 402 -32.04 10.78 2.01
C GLU A 402 -30.95 11.87 2.06
N TYR A 403 -30.23 11.96 3.18
CA TYR A 403 -29.13 12.92 3.30
C TYR A 403 -27.93 12.53 2.42
N LEU A 404 -27.60 11.24 2.36
CA LEU A 404 -26.53 10.72 1.50
C LEU A 404 -26.83 10.97 0.02
N ASP A 405 -28.05 10.69 -0.43
CA ASP A 405 -28.51 10.97 -1.79
C ASP A 405 -28.42 12.47 -2.12
N ASN A 406 -28.96 13.32 -1.25
CA ASN A 406 -28.87 14.77 -1.40
C ASN A 406 -27.43 15.28 -1.44
N PHE A 407 -26.54 14.74 -0.61
CA PHE A 407 -25.13 15.10 -0.57
C PHE A 407 -24.43 14.78 -1.90
N ILE A 408 -24.63 13.56 -2.42
CA ILE A 408 -24.04 13.11 -3.68
C ILE A 408 -24.59 13.92 -4.85
N ARG A 409 -25.92 14.10 -4.91
CA ARG A 409 -26.58 14.91 -5.93
C ARG A 409 -26.07 16.35 -5.96
N ARG A 410 -26.03 17.02 -4.79
CA ARG A 410 -25.52 18.40 -4.69
C ARG A 410 -24.06 18.50 -5.11
N ARG A 411 -23.22 17.53 -4.73
CA ARG A 411 -21.82 17.49 -5.15
C ARG A 411 -21.71 17.36 -6.67
N ALA A 412 -22.44 16.41 -7.28
CA ALA A 412 -22.42 16.22 -8.73
C ALA A 412 -22.87 17.49 -9.47
N GLN A 413 -23.96 18.12 -9.00
CA GLN A 413 -24.44 19.40 -9.54
C GLN A 413 -23.40 20.51 -9.42
N LEU A 414 -22.75 20.65 -8.25
CA LEU A 414 -21.69 21.65 -8.05
C LEU A 414 -20.47 21.40 -8.94
N GLN A 415 -20.09 20.14 -9.17
CA GLN A 415 -19.01 19.80 -10.10
C GLN A 415 -19.35 20.18 -11.54
N ILE A 416 -20.59 19.93 -11.98
CA ILE A 416 -21.07 20.31 -13.31
C ILE A 416 -21.07 21.84 -13.44
N VAL A 417 -21.71 22.56 -12.51
CA VAL A 417 -21.77 24.03 -12.50
C VAL A 417 -20.37 24.64 -12.53
N ALA A 418 -19.46 24.13 -11.71
CA ALA A 418 -18.10 24.64 -11.65
C ALA A 418 -17.33 24.44 -12.97
N ARG A 419 -17.59 23.36 -13.71
CA ARG A 419 -16.96 23.10 -15.02
C ARG A 419 -17.60 23.89 -16.14
N VAL A 420 -18.94 23.95 -16.19
CA VAL A 420 -19.70 24.68 -17.22
C VAL A 420 -19.46 26.18 -17.14
N HIS A 421 -19.30 26.72 -15.93
CA HIS A 421 -19.12 28.16 -15.70
C HIS A 421 -17.69 28.56 -15.32
N ASP A 422 -16.73 27.65 -15.42
CA ASP A 422 -15.32 27.85 -15.03
C ASP A 422 -15.13 28.51 -13.64
N ILE A 423 -15.78 27.93 -12.63
CA ILE A 423 -15.70 28.39 -11.22
C ILE A 423 -14.97 27.34 -10.38
N PRO A 424 -13.65 27.17 -10.53
CA PRO A 424 -12.88 26.11 -9.86
C PRO A 424 -12.92 26.22 -8.33
N ALA A 425 -13.21 27.40 -7.77
CA ALA A 425 -13.38 27.63 -6.33
C ALA A 425 -14.56 26.84 -5.72
N LEU A 426 -15.57 26.46 -6.52
CA LEU A 426 -16.67 25.62 -6.07
C LEU A 426 -16.30 24.13 -5.98
N ILE A 427 -15.14 23.75 -6.54
CA ILE A 427 -14.67 22.36 -6.61
C ILE A 427 -13.81 22.00 -5.39
N LYS A 428 -13.00 22.94 -4.85
CA LYS A 428 -12.05 22.69 -3.74
C LYS A 428 -11.69 23.94 -2.92
N PRO A 429 -11.29 23.80 -1.64
CA PRO A 429 -10.39 24.77 -1.01
C PRO A 429 -9.06 24.81 -1.77
N ILE A 430 -8.65 26.00 -2.21
CA ILE A 430 -7.44 26.19 -3.02
C ILE A 430 -6.21 25.99 -2.11
N THR A 431 -5.55 24.84 -2.17
CA THR A 431 -4.13 24.78 -1.79
C THR A 431 -3.32 25.24 -2.99
N HIS A 432 -2.86 26.50 -2.99
CA HIS A 432 -1.90 26.99 -3.98
C HIS A 432 -0.62 26.15 -3.91
N ARG A 433 -0.41 25.29 -4.92
CA ARG A 433 0.82 24.56 -5.15
C ARG A 433 1.45 25.05 -6.45
N THR A 434 2.75 25.26 -6.43
CA THR A 434 3.52 25.66 -7.62
C THR A 434 4.31 24.45 -8.09
N LEU A 435 4.33 24.20 -9.40
CA LEU A 435 5.18 23.18 -10.00
C LEU A 435 6.59 23.75 -10.17
N VAL A 436 7.59 23.13 -9.54
CA VAL A 436 9.00 23.50 -9.65
C VAL A 436 9.80 22.23 -9.87
N CYS A 437 10.51 22.12 -11.01
CA CYS A 437 11.32 20.94 -11.36
C CYS A 437 10.54 19.61 -11.20
N ASP A 438 9.36 19.54 -11.81
CA ASP A 438 8.42 18.40 -11.75
C ASP A 438 7.87 18.04 -10.36
N GLU A 439 8.11 18.89 -9.35
CA GLU A 439 7.59 18.74 -7.99
C GLU A 439 6.56 19.81 -7.64
N TYR A 440 5.40 19.39 -7.12
CA TYR A 440 4.42 20.32 -6.56
C TYR A 440 4.84 20.73 -5.14
N ILE A 441 5.15 22.01 -4.94
CA ILE A 441 5.51 22.59 -3.64
C ILE A 441 4.45 23.58 -3.15
N SER A 442 4.24 23.62 -1.84
CA SER A 442 3.42 24.65 -1.18
C SER A 442 4.20 25.95 -1.01
N GLN A 443 3.51 27.05 -0.71
CA GLN A 443 4.14 28.35 -0.38
C GLN A 443 5.09 28.32 0.83
N LYS A 444 5.07 27.23 1.62
CA LYS A 444 5.92 27.03 2.80
C LYS A 444 7.07 26.06 2.56
N GLU A 445 7.28 25.66 1.30
CA GLU A 445 8.33 24.75 0.86
C GLU A 445 9.26 25.45 -0.12
N ILE A 446 10.52 25.02 -0.17
CA ILE A 446 11.53 25.51 -1.11
C ILE A 446 12.35 24.36 -1.69
N ILE A 447 12.81 24.52 -2.92
CA ILE A 447 13.81 23.67 -3.58
C ILE A 447 15.03 24.55 -3.86
N TYR A 448 16.22 24.09 -3.47
CA TYR A 448 17.46 24.81 -3.78
C TYR A 448 17.93 24.46 -5.20
N PRO A 449 18.41 25.43 -6.00
CA PRO A 449 18.97 25.15 -7.32
C PRO A 449 20.09 24.10 -7.26
N GLY A 450 20.03 23.09 -8.14
CA GLY A 450 20.97 21.96 -8.16
C GLY A 450 20.66 20.82 -7.16
N PHE A 451 19.58 20.96 -6.39
CA PHE A 451 19.15 19.98 -5.38
C PHE A 451 17.66 19.65 -5.53
N GLN A 452 17.27 19.21 -6.73
CA GLN A 452 15.88 18.89 -7.06
C GLN A 452 15.35 17.67 -6.31
N GLU A 453 16.24 16.86 -5.73
CA GLU A 453 15.90 15.62 -5.04
C GLU A 453 15.36 15.86 -3.62
N VAL A 454 15.47 17.09 -3.10
CA VAL A 454 15.08 17.45 -1.73
C VAL A 454 14.26 18.73 -1.68
N VAL A 455 13.11 18.65 -1.03
CA VAL A 455 12.21 19.79 -0.77
C VAL A 455 12.24 20.13 0.72
N PHE A 456 12.64 21.35 1.06
CA PHE A 456 12.68 21.82 2.45
C PHE A 456 11.38 22.50 2.85
N GLY A 457 11.02 22.43 4.12
CA GLY A 457 9.85 23.10 4.66
C GLY A 457 10.09 23.77 6.00
N GLN A 458 9.12 24.59 6.41
CA GLN A 458 9.14 25.28 7.71
C GLN A 458 9.20 24.34 8.93
N PRO A 459 9.77 24.77 10.08
CA PRO A 459 10.36 26.08 10.33
C PRO A 459 11.74 26.24 9.68
N VAL A 460 12.08 27.47 9.29
CA VAL A 460 13.37 27.82 8.69
C VAL A 460 14.05 28.85 9.58
N CYS A 461 15.30 28.59 9.97
CA CYS A 461 16.14 29.53 10.70
C CYS A 461 17.26 30.01 9.78
N ARG A 462 17.15 31.24 9.30
CA ARG A 462 18.20 31.91 8.52
C ARG A 462 19.27 32.45 9.48
N ASN A 463 20.52 32.49 9.04
CA ASN A 463 21.66 32.90 9.87
C ASN A 463 21.75 32.06 11.16
N TYR A 464 21.58 30.74 11.03
CA TYR A 464 21.51 29.86 12.19
C TYR A 464 22.86 29.87 12.95
N PRO A 465 22.86 30.18 14.26
CA PRO A 465 24.10 30.35 15.01
C PRO A 465 24.79 29.00 15.23
N ALA A 466 25.76 28.68 14.36
CA ALA A 466 26.54 27.46 14.49
C ALA A 466 27.51 27.59 15.66
N ASN A 467 27.35 26.77 16.69
CA ASN A 467 28.32 26.68 17.78
C ASN A 467 29.65 26.06 17.30
N ASP A 468 30.70 26.21 18.09
CA ASP A 468 32.05 25.77 17.74
C ASP A 468 32.14 24.26 17.42
N ALA A 469 31.32 23.44 18.08
CA ALA A 469 31.22 22.02 17.76
C ALA A 469 30.63 21.75 16.37
N LEU A 470 29.53 22.43 15.99
CA LEU A 470 28.93 22.31 14.67
C LEU A 470 29.87 22.85 13.59
N GLN A 471 30.54 23.98 13.85
CA GLN A 471 31.51 24.55 12.91
C GLN A 471 32.66 23.58 12.62
N ARG A 472 33.23 22.95 13.64
CA ARG A 472 34.26 21.91 13.46
C ARG A 472 33.75 20.68 12.71
N GLN A 473 32.52 20.25 12.96
CA GLN A 473 31.93 19.11 12.25
C GLN A 473 31.73 19.39 10.76
N ILE A 474 31.22 20.59 10.42
CA ILE A 474 31.04 21.04 9.03
C ILE A 474 32.41 21.19 8.34
N ALA A 475 33.38 21.81 9.00
CA ALA A 475 34.73 21.96 8.45
C ALA A 475 35.41 20.62 8.20
N ARG A 476 35.24 19.65 9.11
CA ARG A 476 35.74 18.27 8.92
C ARG A 476 35.08 17.57 7.73
N TYR A 477 33.78 17.79 7.51
CA TYR A 477 33.10 17.23 6.35
C TYR A 477 33.73 17.73 5.05
N PHE A 478 34.07 19.03 4.94
CA PHE A 478 34.65 19.60 3.72
C PHE A 478 36.05 19.09 3.36
N GLY A 479 36.81 18.54 4.31
CA GLY A 479 38.07 17.86 4.01
C GLY A 479 37.95 16.63 3.10
N PHE A 480 36.72 16.11 2.90
CA PHE A 480 36.47 15.02 1.97
C PHE A 480 36.17 15.51 0.53
N PRO A 481 35.11 16.29 0.25
CA PRO A 481 34.77 16.72 -1.11
C PRO A 481 35.65 17.86 -1.66
N GLU A 482 36.32 18.65 -0.81
CA GLU A 482 37.11 19.83 -1.21
C GLU A 482 38.64 19.62 -1.04
N GLY A 483 39.06 18.39 -0.73
CA GLY A 483 40.47 17.99 -0.63
C GLY A 483 41.04 17.99 0.80
N GLN A 484 42.03 17.13 1.03
CA GLN A 484 42.68 16.93 2.34
C GLN A 484 43.89 17.84 2.59
N ASP A 485 44.27 18.66 1.61
CA ASP A 485 45.44 19.54 1.66
C ASP A 485 45.26 20.72 2.63
N LEU A 486 44.03 20.99 3.04
CA LEU A 486 43.68 22.06 3.97
C LEU A 486 43.41 21.52 5.37
N THR A 487 43.84 22.27 6.38
CA THR A 487 43.51 22.00 7.78
C THR A 487 42.04 22.29 8.07
N ILE A 488 41.50 21.74 9.17
CA ILE A 488 40.12 21.97 9.60
C ILE A 488 39.82 23.47 9.76
N GLU A 489 40.74 24.26 10.33
CA GLU A 489 40.54 25.71 10.49
C GLU A 489 40.54 26.46 9.15
N GLN A 490 41.34 26.01 8.17
CA GLN A 490 41.30 26.57 6.82
C GLN A 490 39.99 26.27 6.11
N HIS A 491 39.47 25.04 6.22
CA HIS A 491 38.11 24.73 5.73
C HIS A 491 37.05 25.57 6.44
N ARG A 492 37.15 25.73 7.77
CA ARG A 492 36.23 26.54 8.56
C ARG A 492 36.19 28.00 8.11
N ALA A 493 37.34 28.58 7.74
CA ALA A 493 37.44 29.94 7.23
C ALA A 493 36.82 30.10 5.82
N ARG A 494 36.74 29.01 5.04
CA ARG A 494 36.13 28.99 3.71
C ARG A 494 34.63 28.76 3.71
N VAL A 495 34.03 28.36 4.84
CA VAL A 495 32.57 28.25 4.97
C VAL A 495 31.97 29.65 5.15
N ASP A 496 31.01 30.03 4.31
CA ASP A 496 30.27 31.28 4.53
C ASP A 496 29.15 31.07 5.55
N TRP A 497 29.48 31.29 6.82
CA TRP A 497 28.56 31.14 7.95
C TRP A 497 27.32 32.05 7.88
N ARG A 498 27.34 33.13 7.09
CA ARG A 498 26.16 34.01 6.90
C ARG A 498 25.10 33.36 6.01
N THR A 499 25.50 32.42 5.17
CA THR A 499 24.59 31.68 4.28
C THR A 499 23.94 30.49 4.98
N LEU A 500 24.34 30.18 6.22
CA LEU A 500 23.89 28.99 6.92
C LEU A 500 22.40 29.09 7.27
N VAL A 501 21.61 28.23 6.64
CA VAL A 501 20.17 28.10 6.87
C VAL A 501 19.88 26.71 7.43
N ARG A 502 19.21 26.66 8.59
CA ARG A 502 18.71 25.40 9.18
C ARG A 502 17.23 25.23 8.87
N HIS A 503 16.87 24.05 8.39
CA HIS A 503 15.50 23.64 8.16
C HIS A 503 15.04 22.61 9.21
N GLY A 504 13.82 22.77 9.71
CA GLY A 504 13.22 21.88 10.69
C GLY A 504 12.61 20.60 10.10
N ARG A 505 12.38 20.58 8.78
CA ARG A 505 11.88 19.42 8.05
C ARG A 505 12.28 19.49 6.58
N PHE A 506 12.35 18.33 5.96
CA PHE A 506 12.49 18.18 4.52
C PHE A 506 11.73 16.94 4.06
N ARG A 507 11.49 16.83 2.77
CA ARG A 507 11.00 15.60 2.13
C ARG A 507 11.83 15.30 0.91
N LEU A 508 11.99 14.02 0.61
CA LEU A 508 12.59 13.60 -0.65
C LEU A 508 11.59 13.87 -1.79
N ALA A 509 12.10 14.22 -2.97
CA ALA A 509 11.30 14.44 -4.17
C ALA A 509 10.63 13.15 -4.66
N SER A 510 9.80 13.27 -5.70
CA SER A 510 9.05 12.19 -6.35
C SER A 510 8.16 11.44 -5.37
N MET A 511 7.38 12.19 -4.58
CA MET A 511 6.58 11.65 -3.47
C MET A 511 7.45 10.87 -2.47
N GLY A 512 8.62 11.38 -2.11
CA GLY A 512 9.49 10.74 -1.14
C GLY A 512 9.03 10.89 0.32
N ASP A 513 9.85 10.35 1.22
CA ASP A 513 9.55 10.37 2.66
C ASP A 513 9.73 11.76 3.25
N ARG A 514 8.83 12.14 4.16
CA ARG A 514 8.93 13.36 4.97
C ARG A 514 9.72 13.07 6.23
N ILE A 515 10.74 13.89 6.50
CA ILE A 515 11.65 13.75 7.63
C ILE A 515 11.64 15.06 8.44
N ARG A 516 11.44 14.95 9.76
CA ARG A 516 11.60 16.07 10.71
C ARG A 516 12.91 15.89 11.45
N VAL A 517 13.55 17.00 11.81
CA VAL A 517 14.76 16.92 12.66
C VAL A 517 14.38 16.58 14.11
N ALA A 518 15.28 15.94 14.85
CA ALA A 518 15.04 15.39 16.18
C ALA A 518 14.44 16.37 17.18
N ASP A 519 14.88 17.64 17.19
CA ASP A 519 14.35 18.64 18.12
C ASP A 519 12.88 18.99 17.85
N ARG A 520 12.43 18.89 16.59
CA ARG A 520 11.01 19.10 16.25
C ARG A 520 10.14 17.98 16.78
N ILE A 521 10.66 16.75 16.84
CA ILE A 521 9.95 15.62 17.46
C ILE A 521 9.90 15.80 18.98
N LYS A 522 11.02 16.16 19.62
CA LYS A 522 11.06 16.35 21.08
C LYS A 522 10.11 17.44 21.58
N ASN A 523 9.93 18.50 20.79
CA ASN A 523 9.08 19.63 21.15
C ASN A 523 7.59 19.38 20.86
N ASP A 524 7.24 18.20 20.36
CA ASP A 524 5.87 17.82 20.01
C ASP A 524 5.53 16.46 20.65
N SER A 525 4.76 16.50 21.73
CA SER A 525 4.43 15.31 22.52
C SER A 525 3.55 14.29 21.78
N VAL A 526 2.90 14.70 20.69
CA VAL A 526 1.98 13.85 19.91
C VAL A 526 2.64 13.36 18.62
N ALA A 527 3.74 14.00 18.19
CA ALA A 527 4.46 13.61 16.99
C ALA A 527 4.98 12.18 17.04
N ARG A 528 4.78 11.46 15.93
CA ARG A 528 5.53 10.24 15.65
C ARG A 528 6.93 10.57 15.19
N ASP A 529 7.89 9.79 15.62
CA ASP A 529 9.28 10.00 15.30
C ASP A 529 9.60 9.55 13.87
N ASN A 530 9.71 10.52 12.96
CA ASN A 530 10.21 10.34 11.60
C ASN A 530 11.58 11.00 11.38
N SER A 531 12.36 11.17 12.46
CA SER A 531 13.71 11.74 12.39
C SER A 531 14.79 10.71 12.04
N PHE A 532 14.43 9.42 11.98
CA PHE A 532 15.34 8.34 11.63
C PHE A 532 15.36 8.11 10.13
N ILE A 533 16.56 7.91 9.58
CA ILE A 533 16.80 7.77 8.15
C ILE A 533 17.71 6.59 7.84
N ARG A 534 17.57 6.08 6.62
CA ARG A 534 18.54 5.24 5.93
C ARG A 534 19.38 6.12 5.00
N TYR A 535 20.70 6.00 5.08
CA TYR A 535 21.61 6.70 4.19
C TYR A 535 22.79 5.81 3.79
N GLU A 536 23.35 6.09 2.63
CA GLU A 536 24.45 5.29 2.09
C GLU A 536 25.70 6.14 1.96
N LEU A 537 26.80 5.60 2.48
CA LEU A 537 28.12 6.18 2.31
C LEU A 537 28.95 5.23 1.45
N LEU A 538 29.94 5.79 0.76
CA LEU A 538 30.95 5.05 0.01
C LEU A 538 32.31 5.21 0.68
N PRO A 539 32.49 4.73 1.93
CA PRO A 539 33.81 4.75 2.56
C PRO A 539 34.80 3.90 1.75
N ASP A 540 36.06 4.33 1.76
CA ASP A 540 37.14 3.52 1.23
C ASP A 540 37.44 2.34 2.17
N ARG A 541 37.39 1.12 1.65
CA ARG A 541 37.77 -0.10 2.38
C ARG A 541 39.22 -0.06 2.84
N ASN A 542 40.07 0.68 2.13
CA ASN A 542 41.47 0.84 2.41
C ASN A 542 41.80 2.11 3.21
N ALA A 543 40.80 2.79 3.81
CA ALA A 543 41.02 4.07 4.50
C ALA A 543 42.07 4.02 5.63
N ASN A 544 42.30 2.84 6.22
CA ASN A 544 43.33 2.62 7.25
C ASN A 544 44.72 2.24 6.69
N PHE A 545 44.84 2.05 5.37
CA PHE A 545 46.03 1.57 4.67
C PHE A 545 46.53 2.60 3.64
N ARG A 546 47.33 3.56 4.10
CA ARG A 546 47.81 4.74 3.33
C ARG A 546 48.48 4.49 1.97
N GLN A 547 48.89 3.26 1.66
CA GLN A 547 49.60 2.90 0.43
C GLN A 547 48.79 2.00 -0.51
N ARG A 548 47.52 1.74 -0.20
CA ARG A 548 46.64 0.95 -1.05
C ARG A 548 45.74 1.87 -1.85
N GLU A 549 45.40 1.44 -3.07
CA GLU A 549 44.42 2.14 -3.89
C GLU A 549 43.06 2.19 -3.19
N ASP A 550 42.38 3.32 -3.33
CA ASP A 550 41.03 3.50 -2.83
C ASP A 550 40.09 2.45 -3.45
N ARG A 551 39.43 1.67 -2.60
CA ARG A 551 38.42 0.69 -2.98
C ARG A 551 37.11 1.05 -2.29
N PRO A 552 36.24 1.86 -2.92
CA PRO A 552 34.98 2.27 -2.31
C PRO A 552 34.09 1.07 -2.05
N MET A 553 33.47 1.03 -0.87
CA MET A 553 32.53 0.00 -0.47
C MET A 553 31.21 0.67 -0.12
N ARG A 554 30.11 0.18 -0.69
CA ARG A 554 28.77 0.65 -0.34
C ARG A 554 28.42 0.19 1.07
N LEU A 555 28.21 1.15 1.97
CA LEU A 555 27.84 0.89 3.36
C LEU A 555 26.48 1.53 3.65
N ILE A 556 25.53 0.70 4.08
CA ILE A 556 24.20 1.15 4.50
C ILE A 556 24.26 1.54 5.97
N ASN A 557 23.78 2.74 6.28
CA ASN A 557 23.78 3.28 7.62
C ASN A 557 22.39 3.75 7.99
N TYR A 558 22.12 3.73 9.29
CA TYR A 558 20.88 4.22 9.88
C TYR A 558 21.21 5.26 10.94
N GLY A 559 20.39 6.30 11.08
CA GLY A 559 20.66 7.32 12.09
C GLY A 559 19.57 8.36 12.24
N GLN A 560 19.68 9.15 13.30
CA GLN A 560 18.75 10.23 13.63
C GLN A 560 19.25 11.58 13.10
N VAL A 561 18.45 12.25 12.27
CA VAL A 561 18.73 13.61 11.79
C VAL A 561 18.51 14.62 12.91
N ILE A 562 19.56 15.35 13.28
CA ILE A 562 19.53 16.43 14.27
C ILE A 562 19.33 17.78 13.60
N ASP A 563 19.98 17.98 12.45
CA ASP A 563 19.96 19.23 11.70
C ASP A 563 19.96 18.95 10.20
N ALA A 564 19.17 19.71 9.44
CA ALA A 564 19.23 19.76 7.98
C ALA A 564 19.62 21.18 7.58
N ILE A 565 20.75 21.33 6.88
CA ILE A 565 21.46 22.60 6.73
C ILE A 565 21.75 22.86 5.25
N TYR A 566 21.52 24.08 4.82
CA TYR A 566 22.09 24.66 3.61
C TYR A 566 23.23 25.60 4.00
N VAL A 567 24.35 25.55 3.27
CA VAL A 567 25.48 26.47 3.46
C VAL A 567 26.29 26.57 2.16
N GLU A 568 26.94 27.71 1.93
CA GLU A 568 27.88 27.90 0.82
C GLU A 568 29.34 27.73 1.28
N TYR A 569 30.14 27.11 0.43
CA TYR A 569 31.59 26.96 0.59
C TYR A 569 32.34 27.80 -0.45
N VAL A 570 33.35 28.54 -0.02
CA VAL A 570 34.19 29.38 -0.89
C VAL A 570 35.39 28.57 -1.38
N ARG A 571 35.35 28.19 -2.66
CA ARG A 571 36.47 27.46 -3.31
C ARG A 571 37.62 28.37 -3.65
N ASP A 572 37.30 29.56 -4.13
CA ASP A 572 38.29 30.56 -4.53
C ASP A 572 37.83 31.96 -4.09
N HIS A 573 38.56 32.55 -3.15
CA HIS A 573 38.29 33.91 -2.66
C HIS A 573 38.55 34.97 -3.73
N ALA A 574 39.53 34.78 -4.61
CA ALA A 574 39.90 35.74 -5.64
C ALA A 574 38.85 35.78 -6.77
N ARG A 575 38.28 34.63 -7.12
CA ARG A 575 37.21 34.51 -8.14
C ARG A 575 35.79 34.64 -7.57
N ASN A 576 35.66 34.77 -6.24
CA ASN A 576 34.38 34.71 -5.52
C ASN A 576 33.55 33.46 -5.92
N GLU A 577 34.23 32.34 -6.13
CA GLU A 577 33.59 31.08 -6.52
C GLU A 577 32.99 30.41 -5.28
N ARG A 578 31.66 30.28 -5.29
CA ARG A 578 30.86 29.75 -4.18
C ARG A 578 30.08 28.54 -4.63
N VAL A 579 30.14 27.48 -3.84
CA VAL A 579 29.45 26.22 -4.12
C VAL A 579 28.44 25.95 -3.01
N PRO A 580 27.15 25.79 -3.34
CA PRO A 580 26.14 25.44 -2.35
C PRO A 580 26.25 23.97 -1.92
N TYR A 581 25.96 23.71 -0.65
CA TYR A 581 25.93 22.37 -0.07
C TYR A 581 24.69 22.15 0.77
N LEU A 582 24.07 20.98 0.61
CA LEU A 582 23.04 20.47 1.51
C LEU A 582 23.62 19.39 2.41
N LEU A 583 23.56 19.62 3.72
CA LEU A 583 24.17 18.78 4.74
C LEU A 583 23.12 18.30 5.74
N ALA A 584 23.30 17.08 6.25
CA ALA A 584 22.59 16.59 7.42
C ALA A 584 23.58 16.35 8.55
N ARG A 585 23.26 16.81 9.76
CA ARG A 585 23.93 16.34 10.98
C ARG A 585 23.14 15.18 11.57
N VAL A 586 23.77 14.02 11.69
CA VAL A 586 23.13 12.75 12.03
C VAL A 586 23.82 12.10 13.22
N ARG A 587 23.03 11.52 14.16
CA ARG A 587 23.56 10.52 15.12
C ARG A 587 23.35 9.13 14.54
N GLU A 588 24.42 8.44 14.22
CA GLU A 588 24.35 7.08 13.68
C GLU A 588 23.84 6.09 14.74
N CYS A 589 23.07 5.11 14.31
CA CYS A 589 22.71 3.95 15.11
C CYS A 589 23.95 3.04 15.21
N SER A 590 24.43 2.80 16.43
CA SER A 590 25.63 1.98 16.64
C SER A 590 25.39 0.52 16.27
N ASP A 591 26.46 -0.20 15.91
CA ASP A 591 26.47 -1.67 15.80
C ASP A 591 25.47 -2.25 14.79
N THR A 592 25.02 -1.46 13.81
CA THR A 592 24.22 -1.97 12.68
C THR A 592 25.07 -2.76 11.68
N HIS A 593 26.40 -2.71 11.80
CA HIS A 593 27.39 -3.44 11.00
C HIS A 593 27.26 -3.28 9.48
N GLY A 594 26.65 -2.19 9.01
CA GLY A 594 26.46 -1.96 7.57
C GLY A 594 25.39 -2.84 6.92
N LEU A 595 24.61 -3.56 7.73
CA LEU A 595 23.61 -4.51 7.29
C LEU A 595 22.38 -3.82 6.69
N ASP A 596 21.79 -4.42 5.64
CA ASP A 596 20.56 -3.92 5.01
C ASP A 596 19.33 -4.55 5.67
N ALA A 597 18.53 -3.74 6.38
CA ALA A 597 17.30 -4.21 7.03
C ALA A 597 16.20 -4.61 6.03
N THR A 598 16.37 -4.31 4.74
CA THR A 598 15.43 -4.72 3.69
C THR A 598 15.79 -6.04 3.01
N ASP A 599 17.03 -6.51 3.16
CA ASP A 599 17.48 -7.79 2.60
C ASP A 599 17.00 -8.95 3.49
N PRO A 600 16.23 -9.90 2.96
CA PRO A 600 15.62 -10.98 3.73
C PRO A 600 16.63 -11.99 4.24
N ARG A 601 17.87 -11.98 3.71
CA ARG A 601 18.97 -12.83 4.15
C ARG A 601 19.72 -12.24 5.35
N THR A 602 19.49 -10.96 5.63
CA THR A 602 20.12 -10.26 6.73
C THR A 602 19.38 -10.58 8.03
N PRO A 603 20.10 -10.84 9.14
CA PRO A 603 19.45 -10.92 10.45
C PRO A 603 18.77 -9.59 10.79
N ILE A 604 17.87 -9.60 11.78
CA ILE A 604 17.22 -8.36 12.25
C ILE A 604 18.29 -7.32 12.60
N VAL A 605 18.28 -6.19 11.90
CA VAL A 605 19.23 -5.11 12.13
C VAL A 605 18.85 -4.37 13.40
N THR A 606 19.75 -4.35 14.37
CA THR A 606 19.52 -3.77 15.70
C THR A 606 20.59 -2.75 16.07
N TYR A 607 20.26 -1.90 17.04
CA TYR A 607 21.20 -0.99 17.67
C TYR A 607 20.82 -0.75 19.14
N ASN A 608 21.81 -0.37 19.96
CA ASN A 608 21.63 -0.15 21.40
C ASN A 608 21.87 1.31 21.83
N ARG A 609 22.56 2.11 21.02
CA ARG A 609 22.84 3.52 21.30
C ARG A 609 22.98 4.33 20.02
N LEU A 610 22.97 5.65 20.18
CA LEU A 610 23.26 6.60 19.11
C LEU A 610 24.67 7.17 19.32
N ASP A 611 25.47 7.16 18.26
CA ASP A 611 26.84 7.66 18.28
C ASP A 611 26.90 9.20 18.28
N ALA A 612 28.13 9.71 18.41
CA ALA A 612 28.38 11.15 18.34
C ALA A 612 27.91 11.72 16.99
N PRO A 613 27.33 12.94 16.97
CA PRO A 613 26.84 13.51 15.72
C PRO A 613 27.95 13.67 14.67
N LYS A 614 27.64 13.30 13.43
CA LYS A 614 28.49 13.52 12.25
C LYS A 614 27.73 14.26 11.15
N VAL A 615 28.46 14.95 10.28
CA VAL A 615 27.87 15.67 9.14
C VAL A 615 28.05 14.82 7.89
N ILE A 616 26.96 14.63 7.15
CA ILE A 616 26.91 13.90 5.88
C ILE A 616 26.29 14.79 4.79
N ASN A 617 26.53 14.44 3.53
CA ASN A 617 25.82 15.06 2.42
C ASN A 617 24.34 14.62 2.45
N LEU A 618 23.41 15.57 2.42
CA LEU A 618 21.98 15.25 2.48
C LEU A 618 21.51 14.39 1.30
N LYS A 619 22.19 14.46 0.14
CA LYS A 619 21.90 13.61 -1.04
C LYS A 619 22.13 12.12 -0.79
N THR A 620 22.85 11.75 0.27
CA THR A 620 23.06 10.34 0.66
C THR A 620 21.86 9.73 1.38
N VAL A 621 20.85 10.54 1.75
CA VAL A 621 19.64 10.09 2.44
C VAL A 621 18.66 9.48 1.45
N HIS A 622 18.29 8.22 1.67
CA HIS A 622 17.41 7.46 0.75
C HIS A 622 15.95 7.40 1.21
N SER A 623 15.72 7.28 2.51
CA SER A 623 14.38 7.09 3.07
C SER A 623 14.36 7.44 4.57
N ALA A 624 13.17 7.69 5.09
CA ALA A 624 12.94 7.58 6.51
C ALA A 624 12.93 6.10 6.92
N VAL A 625 13.16 5.81 8.19
CA VAL A 625 12.97 4.46 8.75
C VAL A 625 12.21 4.55 10.06
N GLY A 626 11.45 3.50 10.36
CA GLY A 626 10.87 3.29 11.67
C GLY A 626 11.81 2.50 12.56
N ARG A 627 11.40 2.31 13.81
CA ARG A 627 12.10 1.46 14.77
C ARG A 627 11.13 0.87 15.78
N ILE A 628 11.47 -0.29 16.33
CA ILE A 628 10.70 -0.97 17.37
C ILE A 628 11.62 -1.47 18.47
N LYS A 629 11.14 -1.43 19.71
CA LYS A 629 11.90 -1.90 20.87
C LYS A 629 11.63 -3.39 21.08
N ILE A 630 12.66 -4.22 21.10
CA ILE A 630 12.52 -5.69 20.99
C ILE A 630 13.09 -6.50 22.18
N GLY A 631 13.65 -5.85 23.19
CA GLY A 631 14.32 -6.53 24.31
C GLY A 631 14.49 -5.59 25.52
N GLY A 632 15.55 -5.79 26.32
CA GLY A 632 15.87 -5.00 27.52
C GLY A 632 15.87 -3.47 27.33
N ARG A 633 16.23 -2.70 28.36
CA ARG A 633 15.93 -1.24 28.41
C ARG A 633 16.38 -0.41 27.18
N HIS A 634 17.30 -0.88 26.33
CA HIS A 634 17.94 -0.07 25.27
C HIS A 634 18.02 -0.65 23.85
N THR A 635 17.54 -1.87 23.57
CA THR A 635 17.70 -2.48 22.21
C THR A 635 16.54 -2.14 21.27
N TRP A 636 16.90 -1.65 20.09
CA TRP A 636 15.97 -1.28 19.01
C TRP A 636 16.26 -2.08 17.75
N ALA A 637 15.21 -2.50 17.05
CA ALA A 637 15.29 -3.02 15.69
C ALA A 637 14.86 -1.96 14.69
N ILE A 638 15.49 -1.95 13.51
CA ILE A 638 15.17 -1.05 12.40
C ILE A 638 13.98 -1.59 11.63
N ILE A 639 13.05 -0.70 11.29
CA ILE A 639 11.94 -0.97 10.38
C ILE A 639 12.17 -0.18 9.10
N ASP A 640 12.63 -0.88 8.07
CA ASP A 640 12.94 -0.28 6.77
C ASP A 640 12.00 -0.78 5.68
N ARG A 641 11.36 0.16 4.99
CA ARG A 641 10.43 -0.11 3.88
C ARG A 641 10.93 0.38 2.54
N SER A 642 12.24 0.65 2.43
CA SER A 642 12.81 1.19 1.18
C SER A 642 12.82 0.18 0.03
N ARG A 643 12.48 -1.10 0.26
CA ARG A 643 12.33 -2.15 -0.74
C ARG A 643 10.85 -2.40 -1.05
N GLY A 644 10.46 -2.29 -2.33
CA GLY A 644 9.07 -2.45 -2.82
C GLY A 644 8.34 -1.13 -3.11
N ALA A 645 7.12 -1.19 -3.64
CA ALA A 645 6.35 0.02 -3.91
C ALA A 645 5.92 0.75 -2.64
N ARG A 646 6.05 2.07 -2.67
CA ARG A 646 5.70 2.96 -1.56
C ARG A 646 4.19 3.14 -1.52
N THR A 647 3.48 2.35 -0.73
CA THR A 647 2.07 2.64 -0.43
C THR A 647 2.01 3.97 0.34
N GLN A 648 1.32 4.97 -0.23
CA GLN A 648 1.12 6.26 0.44
C GLN A 648 -0.35 6.42 0.81
N PHE A 649 -0.60 6.44 2.12
CA PHE A 649 -1.92 6.69 2.67
C PHE A 649 -2.08 8.20 2.88
N ASN A 650 -2.52 8.87 1.82
CA ASN A 650 -2.85 10.30 1.87
C ASN A 650 -4.34 10.49 2.25
N ASP A 651 -4.60 11.52 3.06
CA ASP A 651 -5.92 12.03 3.42
C ASP A 651 -6.68 12.67 2.24
N GLU A 652 -7.85 13.22 2.55
CA GLU A 652 -8.80 13.82 1.61
C GLU A 652 -8.22 14.96 0.75
N ASN A 653 -7.08 15.56 1.15
CA ASN A 653 -6.42 16.67 0.46
C ASN A 653 -5.09 16.28 -0.19
N GLY A 654 -4.76 14.98 -0.24
CA GLY A 654 -3.43 14.54 -0.64
C GLY A 654 -2.36 14.97 0.37
N GLN A 655 -2.73 15.15 1.63
CA GLN A 655 -1.86 15.42 2.77
C GLN A 655 -1.93 14.24 3.75
N PRO A 656 -1.01 14.08 4.71
CA PRO A 656 -1.29 13.26 5.88
C PRO A 656 -2.42 13.94 6.68
N ASP A 657 -3.33 13.14 7.26
CA ASP A 657 -4.46 13.58 8.12
C ASP A 657 -4.04 14.76 9.00
N PRO A 658 -4.79 15.87 9.09
CA PRO A 658 -4.44 17.01 9.93
C PRO A 658 -4.31 16.67 11.43
N ASN A 659 -4.81 15.50 11.87
CA ASN A 659 -4.56 14.93 13.21
C ASN A 659 -3.20 14.18 13.33
N LEU A 660 -2.40 14.15 12.26
CA LEU A 660 -1.03 13.60 12.17
C LEU A 660 0.03 14.71 12.07
N ASN A 661 -0.32 15.96 12.38
CA ASN A 661 0.65 17.06 12.50
C ASN A 661 1.39 17.04 13.83
#